data_AF-A0A1G4KN40-F1
#
_entry.id   AF-A0A1G4KN40-F1
#
_cell.length_a   1.000
_cell.length_b   1.000
_cell.length_c   1.000
_cell.angle_alpha   90.00
_cell.angle_beta   90.00
_cell.angle_gamma   90.00
#
_symmetry.space_group_name_H-M   'P 1'
#
loop_
_entity.id
_entity.type
_entity.pdbx_description
1 polymer ?
#
loop_
_entity_poly.entity_id
_entity_poly.type
_entity_poly.pdbx_seq_one_letter_code
_entity_poly.pdbx_strand_id
1 'polypeptide(L)'
;MMNETRVKNTSRGQIEWRFQSGSGPNFEEFTLRGRADQLIDLDCPETGNEPKAIRFDWTGPNDEPKKKVAPQMVDLLTPEPVVVKSGNEEDQRRGPRRCVENLETCKESLVIDLVTPPPVLEPLAESSPGCASISPGSYAVKQRSIITIEDEELLTNNAEVNDKASSRQIVLNKRPGSTGATSNRKRHAGNIADVVGLDGGELAERYTSGTEIFMYDGHCKIVDELQIGDEILTADGSCGVVRQKSEELDEAFTIKQQKNHYIHFYDESRDLPYGLFETTCFEGQVLLVETYLRLKRSIRRDKENQRRVLILTVNDFETKDGRLIKLARDVEKLFPAETSDEVVENYIKSFRGHTENNSFVRWKCEVGDLKYLGEAARASTRLLLLPLAFERPTLLPFLEKEFMRKVSEKELEAMAWLIGFWIGDGCRVGATFALHSEDHEVNGRLEENAKIWGMTYVKKHCKNKVFGATGTLHTFQNGRRRWNVGNPFIAVLKGLLFYENGKINDKKNVPHFMRTEHLMVREAFLAGLIDSDGYSLLVDGFLCTSITTVYPPIRDGIQFITRSLGLNVSTHVQPACPVAGTSYIKKKQWQFQISNGTNPKVLRSLLDRCSAQRKRHPKEASYTQRKSLDILREDNTEAEGVDTPELFSCDILQDRFVREKRAAINEEYSEEWSDDELIADDETLDGTTDNGEPCITYENQPISPISDETNFDCGAESIVHNYSRQFFQSIPLNQKVKVIKITHSTKQKLIPEHQIITEESLLETGETKKIDIFTETCYSCGRENSNPWKNVPWQGLNCYKLCRSCYDYYLQSHTRCYNCNRVATCARVNEKAQTKELKVTNILQDGKSLKGYSCDECQGVLISDSAQKPRIRKKVEPETRECNYCGPVKSIKWHTIPWHRSNFWWHKCGQRFLTTKTICTNQTCRYILSNLEIRRQQKAKLDPKCTKCGSQIEKKT
;
A
#
# COMPACT_ATOMS: atom_id res chain seq x y z
N MET A 1 23.87 -41.39 -6.93
CA MET A 1 24.47 -41.06 -5.62
C MET A 1 25.82 -40.41 -5.89
N MET A 2 26.16 -39.32 -5.20
CA MET A 2 27.53 -38.78 -5.18
C MET A 2 28.19 -39.17 -3.87
N ASN A 3 29.36 -39.81 -3.91
CA ASN A 3 30.14 -40.15 -2.73
C ASN A 3 31.32 -39.18 -2.60
N GLU A 4 31.22 -38.21 -1.69
CA GLU A 4 32.33 -37.29 -1.39
C GLU A 4 33.49 -38.05 -0.73
N THR A 5 34.70 -37.93 -1.28
CA THR A 5 35.87 -38.67 -0.78
C THR A 5 37.05 -37.75 -0.42
N ARG A 6 37.10 -37.39 0.87
CA ARG A 6 38.30 -37.00 1.64
C ARG A 6 39.10 -35.78 1.16
N VAL A 7 38.80 -34.62 1.73
CA VAL A 7 39.62 -33.39 1.66
C VAL A 7 41.09 -33.65 2.03
N LYS A 8 42.01 -33.17 1.18
CA LYS A 8 43.43 -32.97 1.54
C LYS A 8 43.73 -31.49 1.72
N ASN A 9 44.18 -31.11 2.91
CA ASN A 9 44.55 -29.75 3.22
C ASN A 9 46.02 -29.51 2.81
N THR A 10 46.27 -28.54 1.92
CA THR A 10 47.62 -28.23 1.42
C THR A 10 48.26 -27.08 2.19
N SER A 11 49.60 -27.02 2.27
CA SER A 11 50.37 -26.12 3.14
C SER A 11 50.30 -24.61 2.79
N ARG A 12 49.35 -24.18 1.95
CA ARG A 12 49.08 -22.79 1.60
C ARG A 12 47.59 -22.42 1.61
N GLY A 13 46.73 -23.21 2.29
CA GLY A 13 45.31 -22.89 2.47
C GLY A 13 44.46 -23.02 1.20
N GLN A 14 44.97 -23.70 0.17
CA GLN A 14 44.14 -24.21 -0.92
C GLN A 14 43.53 -25.55 -0.52
N ILE A 15 42.22 -25.65 -0.67
CA ILE A 15 41.46 -26.89 -0.53
C ILE A 15 41.26 -27.47 -1.93
N GLU A 16 41.44 -28.78 -2.03
CA GLU A 16 41.19 -29.58 -3.22
C GLU A 16 40.05 -30.55 -2.92
N TRP A 17 38.94 -30.41 -3.65
CA TRP A 17 37.79 -31.33 -3.61
C TRP A 17 37.79 -32.20 -4.86
N ARG A 18 37.35 -33.45 -4.72
CA ARG A 18 37.18 -34.36 -5.85
C ARG A 18 35.79 -34.98 -5.84
N PHE A 19 35.22 -35.08 -7.02
CA PHE A 19 33.89 -35.61 -7.27
C PHE A 19 33.99 -36.70 -8.33
N GLN A 20 33.41 -37.87 -8.06
CA GLN A 20 33.24 -38.92 -9.07
C GLN A 20 31.78 -38.97 -9.46
N SER A 21 31.52 -38.98 -10.77
CA SER A 21 30.17 -39.04 -11.35
C SER A 21 30.10 -40.13 -12.41
N GLY A 22 28.97 -40.83 -12.46
CA GLY A 22 28.74 -41.94 -13.36
C GLY A 22 27.79 -43.00 -12.78
N SER A 23 27.23 -43.83 -13.65
CA SER A 23 26.46 -45.01 -13.28
C SER A 23 26.77 -46.14 -14.26
N GLY A 24 27.52 -47.14 -13.83
CA GLY A 24 28.11 -48.18 -14.68
C GLY A 24 29.61 -48.32 -14.41
N PRO A 25 30.35 -49.07 -15.25
CA PRO A 25 31.79 -49.31 -15.02
C PRO A 25 32.69 -48.10 -15.34
N ASN A 26 32.15 -47.05 -15.97
CA ASN A 26 32.89 -45.83 -16.31
C ASN A 26 32.52 -44.71 -15.33
N PHE A 27 33.52 -44.18 -14.62
CA PHE A 27 33.41 -43.02 -13.75
C PHE A 27 34.34 -41.91 -14.24
N GLU A 28 33.86 -40.68 -14.27
CA GLU A 28 34.69 -39.49 -14.49
C GLU A 28 35.00 -38.81 -13.16
N GLU A 29 36.29 -38.50 -12.94
CA GLU A 29 36.77 -37.85 -11.71
C GLU A 29 37.12 -36.38 -11.97
N PHE A 30 36.32 -35.48 -11.41
CA PHE A 30 36.49 -34.04 -11.50
C PHE A 30 37.16 -33.49 -10.25
N THR A 31 38.11 -32.57 -10.42
CA THR A 31 38.88 -31.97 -9.33
C THR A 31 38.70 -30.45 -9.31
N LEU A 32 38.23 -29.92 -8.18
CA LEU A 32 38.03 -28.47 -7.97
C LEU A 32 39.03 -27.96 -6.92
N ARG A 33 39.65 -26.80 -7.16
CA ARG A 33 40.64 -26.19 -6.25
C ARG A 33 40.28 -24.74 -5.96
N GLY A 34 40.20 -24.40 -4.68
CA GLY A 34 39.83 -23.06 -4.22
C GLY A 34 40.47 -22.69 -2.88
N ARG A 35 40.16 -21.51 -2.35
CA ARG A 35 40.49 -21.13 -0.97
C ARG A 35 39.22 -21.14 -0.11
N ALA A 36 39.39 -21.45 1.18
CA ALA A 36 38.29 -21.57 2.13
C ALA A 36 37.50 -20.27 2.38
N ASP A 37 38.09 -19.11 2.06
CA ASP A 37 37.55 -17.77 2.31
C ASP A 37 36.77 -17.17 1.12
N GLN A 38 36.60 -17.92 0.02
CA GLN A 38 36.00 -17.41 -1.24
C GLN A 38 34.59 -17.93 -1.56
N LEU A 39 33.96 -18.69 -0.65
CA LEU A 39 32.60 -19.21 -0.84
C LEU A 39 31.53 -18.23 -0.34
N ILE A 40 30.59 -17.91 -1.23
CA ILE A 40 29.24 -17.43 -0.92
C ILE A 40 28.33 -18.66 -0.89
N ASP A 41 27.28 -18.65 -0.06
CA ASP A 41 26.31 -19.75 0.07
C ASP A 41 25.84 -20.28 -1.30
N LEU A 42 26.12 -21.57 -1.55
CA LEU A 42 25.58 -22.34 -2.66
C LEU A 42 24.56 -23.33 -2.10
N ASP A 43 23.29 -22.93 -2.06
CA ASP A 43 22.20 -23.87 -1.81
C ASP A 43 22.16 -24.90 -2.96
N CYS A 44 22.15 -26.19 -2.63
CA CYS A 44 21.94 -27.25 -3.61
C CYS A 44 20.45 -27.26 -4.05
N PRO A 45 20.12 -27.49 -5.34
CA PRO A 45 18.73 -27.59 -5.76
C PRO A 45 18.08 -28.88 -5.25
N GLU A 46 17.25 -28.77 -4.21
CA GLU A 46 16.45 -29.90 -3.72
C GLU A 46 15.38 -30.32 -4.75
N THR A 47 15.46 -31.57 -5.20
CA THR A 47 14.39 -32.24 -5.93
C THR A 47 13.41 -32.89 -4.94
N GLY A 48 12.18 -32.39 -4.86
CA GLY A 48 11.20 -32.98 -3.95
C GLY A 48 9.86 -32.26 -3.85
N ASN A 49 8.93 -32.60 -4.76
CA ASN A 49 7.57 -33.06 -4.45
C ASN A 49 6.67 -33.02 -5.70
N GLU A 50 6.74 -34.07 -6.52
CA GLU A 50 5.64 -34.39 -7.43
C GLU A 50 4.44 -34.92 -6.61
N PRO A 51 3.20 -34.60 -6.97
CA PRO A 51 2.03 -35.20 -6.34
C PRO A 51 1.98 -36.70 -6.66
N LYS A 52 1.84 -37.55 -5.64
CA LYS A 52 1.75 -39.01 -5.82
C LYS A 52 0.53 -39.36 -6.67
N ALA A 53 0.76 -39.95 -7.83
CA ALA A 53 -0.31 -40.51 -8.66
C ALA A 53 -1.01 -41.65 -7.89
N ILE A 54 -2.29 -41.46 -7.56
CA ILE A 54 -3.13 -42.49 -6.94
C ILE A 54 -3.50 -43.51 -8.02
N ARG A 55 -2.83 -44.66 -8.04
CA ARG A 55 -3.30 -45.83 -8.78
C ARG A 55 -4.49 -46.46 -8.05
N PHE A 56 -5.63 -46.51 -8.73
CA PHE A 56 -6.73 -47.41 -8.38
C PHE A 56 -6.50 -48.76 -9.03
N ASP A 57 -5.86 -49.69 -8.31
CA ASP A 57 -5.79 -51.09 -8.75
C ASP A 57 -7.15 -51.77 -8.52
N TRP A 58 -7.87 -52.05 -9.61
CA TRP A 58 -9.11 -52.84 -9.60
C TRP A 58 -8.79 -54.32 -9.35
N THR A 59 -9.10 -54.83 -8.16
CA THR A 59 -9.11 -56.27 -7.87
C THR A 59 -10.49 -56.86 -8.13
N GLY A 60 -10.65 -57.59 -9.24
CA GLY A 60 -11.82 -58.42 -9.48
C GLY A 60 -11.84 -59.65 -8.54
N PRO A 61 -13.03 -60.22 -8.24
CA PRO A 61 -13.15 -61.33 -7.30
C PRO A 61 -12.80 -62.68 -7.94
N ASN A 62 -11.92 -63.46 -7.30
CA ASN A 62 -11.97 -64.93 -7.20
C ASN A 62 -10.87 -65.47 -6.25
N ASP A 63 -11.02 -66.76 -5.90
CA ASP A 63 -10.06 -67.66 -5.23
C ASP A 63 -9.77 -67.49 -3.72
N GLU A 64 -10.58 -68.18 -2.92
CA GLU A 64 -10.25 -68.71 -1.58
C GLU A 64 -9.35 -70.00 -1.65
N PRO A 65 -9.06 -70.74 -0.55
CA PRO A 65 -8.24 -70.33 0.60
C PRO A 65 -7.19 -71.40 1.03
N LYS A 66 -6.01 -71.03 1.55
CA LYS A 66 -5.06 -71.99 2.18
C LYS A 66 -4.40 -71.56 3.51
N LYS A 67 -5.23 -71.62 4.56
CA LYS A 67 -4.98 -72.19 5.93
C LYS A 67 -3.59 -72.09 6.60
N LYS A 68 -3.62 -71.52 7.84
CA LYS A 68 -2.73 -71.75 9.01
C LYS A 68 -1.29 -71.16 8.88
N VAL A 69 -0.56 -70.82 9.95
CA VAL A 69 -0.59 -71.18 11.40
C VAL A 69 -0.61 -69.92 12.31
N ALA A 70 -0.87 -70.09 13.61
CA ALA A 70 -1.02 -69.05 14.64
C ALA A 70 0.28 -68.85 15.51
N PRO A 71 0.32 -67.99 16.54
CA PRO A 71 1.52 -67.18 16.87
C PRO A 71 2.37 -67.64 18.08
N GLN A 72 3.50 -66.95 18.31
CA GLN A 72 4.21 -66.90 19.59
C GLN A 72 4.66 -65.46 19.96
N MET A 73 4.77 -65.22 21.27
CA MET A 73 5.30 -64.00 21.91
C MET A 73 6.83 -64.08 22.08
N VAL A 74 7.50 -62.97 22.41
CA VAL A 74 8.49 -62.83 23.52
C VAL A 74 8.71 -61.32 23.80
N ASP A 75 9.11 -60.98 25.02
CA ASP A 75 9.08 -59.65 25.63
C ASP A 75 10.30 -58.72 25.39
N LEU A 76 10.06 -57.45 25.75
CA LEU A 76 10.95 -56.45 26.38
C LEU A 76 12.45 -56.78 26.60
N LEU A 77 13.31 -55.76 26.39
CA LEU A 77 14.22 -55.24 27.45
C LEU A 77 14.84 -53.87 27.08
N THR A 78 15.35 -53.17 28.10
CA THR A 78 15.89 -51.79 28.04
C THR A 78 17.43 -51.72 28.06
N PRO A 79 18.07 -50.68 27.48
CA PRO A 79 19.52 -50.47 27.55
C PRO A 79 19.96 -49.56 28.72
N GLU A 80 21.13 -49.87 29.32
CA GLU A 80 21.85 -49.02 30.28
C GLU A 80 22.95 -48.15 29.61
N PRO A 81 23.42 -47.06 30.25
CA PRO A 81 24.39 -46.13 29.67
C PRO A 81 25.86 -46.56 29.81
N VAL A 82 26.71 -46.10 28.88
CA VAL A 82 28.14 -46.48 28.78
C VAL A 82 29.06 -45.54 29.58
N VAL A 83 30.00 -46.14 30.33
CA VAL A 83 31.06 -45.44 31.08
C VAL A 83 32.23 -45.05 30.17
N VAL A 84 32.73 -43.81 30.28
CA VAL A 84 33.97 -43.34 29.63
C VAL A 84 35.10 -43.23 30.65
N LYS A 85 36.30 -43.70 30.29
CA LYS A 85 37.49 -43.74 31.16
C LYS A 85 38.36 -42.49 31.04
N SER A 86 39.10 -42.19 32.10
CA SER A 86 40.14 -41.16 32.18
C SER A 86 41.51 -41.66 31.70
N GLY A 87 42.39 -40.72 31.37
CA GLY A 87 43.82 -40.92 31.11
C GLY A 87 44.57 -39.57 31.23
N ASN A 88 45.76 -39.58 31.83
CA ASN A 88 46.56 -38.39 32.14
C ASN A 88 47.85 -38.34 31.29
N GLU A 89 48.42 -37.13 31.14
CA GLU A 89 49.85 -36.75 31.30
C GLU A 89 50.01 -35.31 30.73
N GLU A 90 50.34 -34.32 31.56
CA GLU A 90 51.70 -33.83 31.88
C GLU A 90 52.47 -33.16 30.72
N ASP A 91 52.68 -31.83 30.81
CA ASP A 91 54.02 -31.25 31.04
C ASP A 91 53.88 -29.79 31.56
N GLN A 92 54.99 -29.15 31.93
CA GLN A 92 55.09 -28.00 32.84
C GLN A 92 55.63 -26.74 32.13
N ARG A 93 55.35 -25.54 32.68
CA ARG A 93 56.38 -24.56 33.14
C ARG A 93 55.83 -23.17 33.57
N ARG A 94 56.08 -22.84 34.85
CA ARG A 94 56.47 -21.53 35.43
C ARG A 94 55.49 -20.32 35.32
N GLY A 95 55.09 -19.78 36.49
CA GLY A 95 54.38 -18.50 36.68
C GLY A 95 55.32 -17.28 36.80
N PRO A 96 55.13 -16.28 37.72
CA PRO A 96 54.57 -16.46 39.08
C PRO A 96 53.71 -15.32 39.72
N ARG A 97 52.84 -15.70 40.69
CA ARG A 97 52.45 -14.98 41.97
C ARG A 97 51.79 -13.57 41.84
N ARG A 98 50.91 -13.08 42.73
CA ARG A 98 50.47 -13.34 44.13
C ARG A 98 49.03 -12.73 44.26
N CYS A 99 48.12 -12.99 45.21
CA CYS A 99 48.00 -13.86 46.40
C CYS A 99 46.82 -14.89 46.15
N VAL A 100 46.02 -15.54 47.04
CA VAL A 100 45.65 -15.49 48.50
C VAL A 100 44.89 -14.21 48.92
N GLU A 101 43.94 -14.10 49.87
CA GLU A 101 43.25 -14.94 50.89
C GLU A 101 41.71 -14.85 50.66
N ASN A 102 40.76 -15.54 51.32
CA ASN A 102 40.62 -16.84 52.00
C ASN A 102 39.09 -17.08 52.19
N LEU A 103 38.62 -18.35 52.14
CA LEU A 103 37.48 -18.98 52.87
C LEU A 103 36.12 -18.21 53.09
N GLU A 104 34.96 -18.84 53.35
CA GLU A 104 34.61 -20.19 53.82
C GLU A 104 33.55 -20.90 52.94
N THR A 105 33.22 -22.14 53.32
CA THR A 105 32.25 -23.03 52.66
C THR A 105 30.86 -22.97 53.30
N CYS A 106 29.81 -23.20 52.50
CA CYS A 106 28.86 -24.27 52.84
C CYS A 106 28.14 -24.80 51.59
N LYS A 107 27.75 -26.08 51.63
CA LYS A 107 26.83 -26.71 50.68
C LYS A 107 25.57 -27.10 51.44
N GLU A 108 24.41 -26.75 50.93
CA GLU A 108 23.20 -27.56 51.13
C GLU A 108 22.48 -27.73 49.80
N SER A 109 21.68 -28.78 49.71
CA SER A 109 20.92 -29.14 48.50
C SER A 109 19.59 -29.69 48.97
N LEU A 110 18.49 -29.10 48.51
CA LEU A 110 17.15 -29.51 48.94
C LEU A 110 16.22 -29.53 47.73
N VAL A 111 15.67 -30.72 47.49
CA VAL A 111 14.63 -30.99 46.50
C VAL A 111 13.29 -30.76 47.18
N ILE A 112 12.36 -30.08 46.51
CA ILE A 112 10.94 -30.06 46.87
C ILE A 112 10.12 -30.24 45.59
N ASP A 113 9.07 -31.06 45.70
CA ASP A 113 8.32 -31.61 44.57
C ASP A 113 7.35 -30.65 43.88
N LEU A 114 6.91 -31.07 42.70
CA LEU A 114 5.77 -30.49 41.98
C LEU A 114 4.46 -30.82 42.71
N VAL A 115 3.72 -29.78 43.12
CA VAL A 115 2.35 -29.94 43.67
C VAL A 115 1.37 -29.13 42.82
N THR A 116 0.31 -29.80 42.36
CA THR A 116 -0.75 -29.24 41.52
C THR A 116 -1.67 -28.33 42.33
N PRO A 117 -2.05 -27.13 41.84
CA PRO A 117 -3.05 -26.30 42.50
C PRO A 117 -4.48 -26.83 42.28
N PRO A 118 -5.35 -26.86 43.33
CA PRO A 118 -6.78 -27.13 43.19
C PRO A 118 -7.55 -25.89 42.67
N PRO A 119 -8.81 -26.04 42.21
CA PRO A 119 -9.58 -24.95 41.63
C PRO A 119 -10.05 -23.92 42.66
N VAL A 120 -10.15 -22.66 42.23
CA VAL A 120 -10.67 -21.53 43.03
C VAL A 120 -12.15 -21.31 42.70
N LEU A 121 -12.97 -21.21 43.74
CA LEU A 121 -14.41 -20.90 43.67
C LEU A 121 -14.68 -19.39 43.72
N GLU A 122 -15.89 -19.01 43.33
CA GLU A 122 -16.45 -17.66 43.48
C GLU A 122 -16.51 -17.20 44.95
N PRO A 123 -16.59 -15.88 45.18
CA PRO A 123 -17.41 -15.37 46.26
C PRO A 123 -18.42 -14.30 45.80
N LEU A 124 -19.63 -14.39 46.35
CA LEU A 124 -20.67 -13.36 46.29
C LEU A 124 -20.36 -12.18 47.23
N ALA A 125 -21.18 -11.12 47.14
CA ALA A 125 -21.05 -9.91 47.96
C ALA A 125 -21.48 -10.11 49.42
N GLU A 126 -21.04 -9.22 50.33
CA GLU A 126 -21.96 -8.31 51.05
C GLU A 126 -21.28 -7.34 52.05
N SER A 127 -21.95 -6.20 52.27
CA SER A 127 -21.96 -5.36 53.49
C SER A 127 -20.74 -4.49 53.90
N SER A 128 -21.07 -3.25 54.32
CA SER A 128 -20.23 -2.32 55.10
C SER A 128 -20.68 -2.33 56.56
N PRO A 129 -19.82 -1.98 57.54
CA PRO A 129 -19.75 -0.59 58.06
C PRO A 129 -18.30 -0.17 58.46
N GLY A 130 -17.98 1.04 58.93
CA GLY A 130 -18.72 2.30 59.15
C GLY A 130 -17.98 3.19 60.18
N CYS A 131 -18.25 4.51 60.19
CA CYS A 131 -17.71 5.54 61.13
C CYS A 131 -16.19 5.85 61.06
N ALA A 132 -15.69 7.06 61.39
CA ALA A 132 -16.34 8.38 61.48
C ALA A 132 -15.33 9.56 61.38
N SER A 133 -15.79 10.65 60.75
CA SER A 133 -15.45 12.09 60.93
C SER A 133 -14.14 12.58 61.58
N ILE A 134 -13.51 13.57 60.93
CA ILE A 134 -13.29 14.93 61.50
C ILE A 134 -13.21 15.98 60.37
N SER A 135 -13.65 17.20 60.64
CA SER A 135 -13.76 18.39 59.77
C SER A 135 -13.79 19.63 60.71
N PRO A 136 -13.83 20.93 60.28
CA PRO A 136 -14.04 21.48 58.93
C PRO A 136 -13.10 22.66 58.52
N GLY A 137 -13.31 23.21 57.32
CA GLY A 137 -12.66 24.45 56.84
C GLY A 137 -13.25 25.00 55.53
N SER A 138 -14.29 25.83 55.63
CA SER A 138 -15.04 26.50 54.55
C SER A 138 -14.17 27.47 53.69
N TYR A 139 -14.51 27.86 52.45
CA TYR A 139 -15.82 28.28 51.92
C TYR A 139 -16.06 28.01 50.42
N ALA A 140 -17.32 27.63 50.09
CA ALA A 140 -18.23 28.09 49.01
C ALA A 140 -17.70 28.57 47.61
N VAL A 141 -18.42 28.43 46.48
CA VAL A 141 -19.84 28.78 46.21
C VAL A 141 -20.45 28.02 45.00
N LYS A 142 -21.70 27.50 45.17
CA LYS A 142 -22.77 27.11 44.20
C LYS A 142 -22.54 26.07 43.09
N GLN A 143 -23.43 25.05 43.10
CA GLN A 143 -23.86 24.23 41.96
C GLN A 143 -25.31 24.57 41.54
N ARG A 144 -25.71 24.15 40.33
CA ARG A 144 -27.08 23.75 39.89
C ARG A 144 -26.93 23.03 38.54
N SER A 145 -27.76 22.07 38.13
CA SER A 145 -28.57 21.05 38.83
C SER A 145 -29.16 20.13 37.75
N ILE A 146 -29.03 18.80 37.89
CA ILE A 146 -29.61 17.83 36.94
C ILE A 146 -31.12 17.64 37.26
N ILE A 147 -31.94 17.46 36.23
CA ILE A 147 -33.34 17.03 36.33
C ILE A 147 -33.59 15.93 35.30
N THR A 148 -34.22 14.84 35.74
CA THR A 148 -34.81 13.77 34.93
C THR A 148 -36.32 13.97 34.87
N ILE A 149 -36.96 13.68 33.73
CA ILE A 149 -38.42 13.51 33.58
C ILE A 149 -38.66 12.30 32.67
N GLU A 150 -39.75 11.57 32.94
CA GLU A 150 -40.14 10.30 32.32
C GLU A 150 -41.17 10.51 31.18
N ASP A 151 -41.78 9.43 30.68
CA ASP A 151 -42.66 9.38 29.51
C ASP A 151 -44.02 10.08 29.68
N GLU A 152 -44.66 10.46 28.56
CA GLU A 152 -46.10 10.23 28.36
C GLU A 152 -46.49 10.19 26.86
N GLU A 153 -47.55 9.46 26.52
CA GLU A 153 -48.13 9.36 25.18
C GLU A 153 -49.15 10.48 24.90
N LEU A 154 -49.40 10.85 23.64
CA LEU A 154 -50.76 10.84 23.05
C LEU A 154 -50.84 11.28 21.56
N LEU A 155 -52.01 11.01 20.97
CA LEU A 155 -52.39 11.18 19.56
C LEU A 155 -52.85 12.63 19.25
N THR A 156 -52.71 13.10 17.99
CA THR A 156 -53.86 13.29 17.06
C THR A 156 -53.51 13.90 15.67
N ASN A 157 -53.95 13.20 14.63
CA ASN A 157 -54.73 13.64 13.45
C ASN A 157 -54.34 14.82 12.52
N ASN A 158 -54.54 14.52 11.21
CA ASN A 158 -55.00 15.38 10.10
C ASN A 158 -54.06 16.41 9.44
N ALA A 159 -53.69 16.11 8.19
CA ALA A 159 -54.02 16.98 7.04
C ALA A 159 -54.11 16.14 5.74
N GLU A 160 -55.21 16.27 5.00
CA GLU A 160 -55.35 15.68 3.65
C GLU A 160 -54.86 16.65 2.58
N VAL A 161 -54.22 16.14 1.52
CA VAL A 161 -54.18 16.82 0.22
C VAL A 161 -54.51 15.79 -0.87
N ASN A 162 -55.47 16.13 -1.72
CA ASN A 162 -55.86 15.30 -2.87
C ASN A 162 -54.81 15.36 -3.97
N ASP A 163 -54.65 14.28 -4.74
CA ASP A 163 -54.58 14.43 -6.19
C ASP A 163 -55.24 13.27 -6.95
N LYS A 164 -55.65 13.51 -8.20
CA LYS A 164 -56.50 12.60 -9.00
C LYS A 164 -55.98 12.44 -10.43
N ALA A 165 -55.68 11.20 -10.87
CA ALA A 165 -55.70 10.87 -12.30
C ALA A 165 -55.89 9.38 -12.64
N SER A 166 -56.96 9.08 -13.37
CA SER A 166 -57.01 8.21 -14.56
C SER A 166 -56.25 6.86 -14.56
N SER A 167 -56.88 5.79 -14.05
CA SER A 167 -56.61 4.43 -14.52
C SER A 167 -57.51 4.07 -15.71
N ARG A 168 -56.94 3.77 -16.88
CA ARG A 168 -57.69 3.22 -18.04
C ARG A 168 -57.66 1.69 -18.00
N GLN A 169 -58.83 1.06 -17.97
CA GLN A 169 -58.95 -0.38 -18.18
C GLN A 169 -58.61 -0.72 -19.64
N ILE A 170 -57.78 -1.75 -19.85
CA ILE A 170 -57.64 -2.42 -21.15
C ILE A 170 -58.23 -3.83 -20.98
N VAL A 171 -59.29 -4.11 -21.74
CA VAL A 171 -59.92 -5.44 -21.81
C VAL A 171 -59.22 -6.24 -22.90
N LEU A 172 -58.71 -7.43 -22.56
CA LEU A 172 -58.22 -8.40 -23.54
C LEU A 172 -58.84 -9.79 -23.30
N ASN A 173 -59.07 -10.51 -24.40
CA ASN A 173 -59.98 -11.64 -24.45
C ASN A 173 -59.32 -12.98 -24.07
N LYS A 174 -60.08 -13.82 -23.36
CA LYS A 174 -59.81 -15.27 -23.27
C LYS A 174 -60.15 -15.95 -24.60
N ARG A 175 -59.32 -16.88 -25.07
CA ARG A 175 -59.71 -18.13 -25.78
C ARG A 175 -58.59 -19.19 -25.60
N PRO A 176 -58.85 -20.49 -25.85
CA PRO A 176 -58.22 -21.54 -25.04
C PRO A 176 -57.20 -22.44 -25.75
N GLY A 177 -56.36 -23.08 -24.94
CA GLY A 177 -56.15 -24.53 -24.96
C GLY A 177 -55.32 -25.15 -26.09
N SER A 178 -54.08 -25.51 -25.76
CA SER A 178 -53.41 -26.68 -26.33
C SER A 178 -52.69 -27.44 -25.23
N THR A 179 -52.72 -28.78 -25.28
CA THR A 179 -52.10 -29.66 -24.29
C THR A 179 -50.79 -30.22 -24.85
N GLY A 180 -49.66 -29.65 -24.43
CA GLY A 180 -48.33 -30.17 -24.69
C GLY A 180 -47.60 -30.47 -23.38
N ALA A 181 -47.31 -31.74 -23.12
CA ALA A 181 -46.66 -32.16 -21.88
C ALA A 181 -45.12 -32.09 -21.98
N THR A 182 -44.55 -30.92 -21.70
CA THR A 182 -43.11 -30.77 -21.44
C THR A 182 -42.85 -30.66 -19.93
N SER A 183 -41.80 -31.34 -19.45
CA SER A 183 -41.47 -31.43 -18.03
C SER A 183 -40.80 -30.16 -17.50
N ASN A 184 -41.56 -29.07 -17.42
CA ASN A 184 -41.10 -27.82 -16.81
C ASN A 184 -40.81 -28.03 -15.32
N ARG A 185 -39.53 -28.21 -14.97
CA ARG A 185 -39.02 -27.88 -13.63
C ARG A 185 -39.23 -26.38 -13.42
N LYS A 186 -40.37 -26.01 -12.83
CA LYS A 186 -40.53 -24.69 -12.21
C LYS A 186 -39.45 -24.57 -11.13
N ARG A 187 -38.37 -23.84 -11.41
CA ARG A 187 -37.62 -23.16 -10.35
C ARG A 187 -38.65 -22.27 -9.64
N HIS A 188 -38.82 -22.44 -8.34
CA HIS A 188 -39.68 -21.54 -7.58
C HIS A 188 -39.03 -20.16 -7.60
N ALA A 189 -39.60 -19.22 -8.36
CA ALA A 189 -39.40 -17.80 -8.11
C ALA A 189 -39.99 -17.51 -6.73
N GLY A 190 -39.15 -17.60 -5.70
CA GLY A 190 -39.54 -17.26 -4.34
C GLY A 190 -39.74 -15.76 -4.26
N ASN A 191 -40.98 -15.33 -4.05
CA ASN A 191 -41.23 -13.96 -3.60
C ASN A 191 -40.50 -13.77 -2.27
N ILE A 192 -39.58 -12.82 -2.21
CA ILE A 192 -38.85 -12.45 -0.98
C ILE A 192 -39.81 -11.61 -0.11
N ALA A 193 -40.81 -12.29 0.44
CA ALA A 193 -41.91 -11.72 1.21
C ALA A 193 -42.46 -12.70 2.26
N ASP A 194 -42.58 -13.99 1.92
CA ASP A 194 -43.21 -15.01 2.79
C ASP A 194 -42.20 -15.74 3.70
N VAL A 195 -41.55 -14.99 4.61
CA VAL A 195 -40.88 -15.55 5.80
C VAL A 195 -41.42 -14.87 7.05
N VAL A 196 -42.69 -15.16 7.36
CA VAL A 196 -43.39 -14.68 8.55
C VAL A 196 -43.40 -15.79 9.62
N GLY A 197 -42.85 -15.52 10.81
CA GLY A 197 -43.02 -16.40 11.98
C GLY A 197 -41.79 -17.15 12.51
N LEU A 198 -40.56 -16.69 12.24
CA LEU A 198 -39.34 -17.17 12.93
C LEU A 198 -38.55 -16.00 13.53
N ASP A 199 -38.97 -15.52 14.70
CA ASP A 199 -38.36 -14.38 15.43
C ASP A 199 -36.91 -14.64 15.94
N GLY A 200 -36.35 -15.82 15.69
CA GLY A 200 -34.94 -16.15 15.93
C GLY A 200 -34.04 -16.03 14.70
N GLY A 201 -34.55 -15.58 13.54
CA GLY A 201 -33.94 -15.68 12.20
C GLY A 201 -32.41 -15.79 12.12
N GLU A 202 -31.91 -17.02 12.09
CA GLU A 202 -30.50 -17.36 11.86
C GLU A 202 -30.14 -17.16 10.39
N LEU A 203 -28.94 -16.65 10.10
CA LEU A 203 -28.45 -16.54 8.74
C LEU A 203 -27.87 -17.90 8.29
N ALA A 204 -28.17 -18.30 7.05
CA ALA A 204 -27.74 -19.59 6.50
C ALA A 204 -27.10 -19.42 5.12
N GLU A 205 -25.78 -19.22 5.10
CA GLU A 205 -24.95 -18.91 3.93
C GLU A 205 -24.49 -20.19 3.20
N ARG A 206 -24.05 -20.05 1.94
CA ARG A 206 -23.68 -21.17 1.07
C ARG A 206 -22.35 -20.97 0.35
N TYR A 207 -21.52 -22.02 0.36
CA TYR A 207 -20.21 -22.05 -0.30
C TYR A 207 -19.99 -23.40 -1.00
N THR A 208 -19.11 -23.45 -1.98
CA THR A 208 -18.74 -24.72 -2.63
C THR A 208 -17.71 -25.48 -1.79
N SER A 209 -17.71 -26.81 -1.90
CA SER A 209 -16.67 -27.66 -1.31
C SER A 209 -15.27 -27.18 -1.73
N GLY A 210 -14.35 -27.13 -0.77
CA GLY A 210 -13.01 -26.56 -0.92
C GLY A 210 -12.89 -25.05 -0.66
N THR A 211 -13.98 -24.30 -0.46
CA THR A 211 -13.88 -22.88 -0.07
C THR A 211 -13.29 -22.74 1.36
N GLU A 212 -12.26 -21.92 1.52
CA GLU A 212 -11.72 -21.54 2.83
C GLU A 212 -12.48 -20.33 3.42
N ILE A 213 -12.80 -20.41 4.72
CA ILE A 213 -13.51 -19.38 5.49
C ILE A 213 -12.62 -18.95 6.67
N PHE A 214 -12.67 -17.67 7.05
CA PHE A 214 -11.95 -17.19 8.23
C PHE A 214 -12.59 -17.72 9.53
N MET A 215 -11.75 -18.29 10.39
CA MET A 215 -12.06 -18.63 11.78
C MET A 215 -11.98 -17.37 12.65
N TYR A 216 -12.67 -17.34 13.81
CA TYR A 216 -12.62 -16.18 14.71
C TYR A 216 -11.20 -15.91 15.27
N ASP A 217 -10.31 -16.91 15.22
CA ASP A 217 -8.90 -16.74 15.56
C ASP A 217 -8.04 -16.09 14.45
N GLY A 218 -8.61 -15.82 13.28
CA GLY A 218 -7.94 -15.23 12.12
C GLY A 218 -7.20 -16.22 11.21
N HIS A 219 -7.18 -17.51 11.54
CA HIS A 219 -6.78 -18.57 10.60
C HIS A 219 -7.89 -18.84 9.58
N CYS A 220 -7.59 -19.63 8.55
CA CYS A 220 -8.57 -20.08 7.56
C CYS A 220 -8.78 -21.59 7.68
N LYS A 221 -10.02 -22.05 7.48
CA LYS A 221 -10.40 -23.47 7.53
C LYS A 221 -11.31 -23.78 6.36
N ILE A 222 -11.18 -24.97 5.78
CA ILE A 222 -11.98 -25.40 4.63
C ILE A 222 -13.41 -25.67 5.11
N VAL A 223 -14.41 -25.22 4.33
CA VAL A 223 -15.84 -25.34 4.64
C VAL A 223 -16.28 -26.79 4.90
N ASP A 224 -15.67 -27.76 4.22
CA ASP A 224 -15.85 -29.21 4.42
C ASP A 224 -15.41 -29.71 5.79
N GLU A 225 -14.45 -29.03 6.45
CA GLU A 225 -13.91 -29.40 7.75
C GLU A 225 -14.62 -28.71 8.93
N LEU A 226 -15.48 -27.71 8.66
CA LEU A 226 -16.24 -27.02 9.71
C LEU A 226 -17.20 -27.98 10.45
N GLN A 227 -17.25 -27.86 11.77
CA GLN A 227 -18.04 -28.67 12.70
C GLN A 227 -19.03 -27.79 13.47
N ILE A 228 -20.11 -28.38 13.99
CA ILE A 228 -21.05 -27.64 14.85
C ILE A 228 -20.33 -27.28 16.15
N GLY A 229 -20.35 -26.00 16.52
CA GLY A 229 -19.57 -25.44 17.63
C GLY A 229 -18.26 -24.73 17.22
N ASP A 230 -17.83 -24.80 15.96
CA ASP A 230 -16.67 -24.02 15.48
C ASP A 230 -16.94 -22.51 15.55
N GLU A 231 -15.92 -21.74 15.99
CA GLU A 231 -15.94 -20.26 16.05
C GLU A 231 -15.39 -19.64 14.75
N ILE A 232 -16.25 -18.92 14.04
CA ILE A 232 -16.01 -18.36 12.69
C ILE A 232 -16.09 -16.83 12.68
N LEU A 233 -15.30 -16.20 11.81
CA LEU A 233 -15.21 -14.76 11.70
C LEU A 233 -16.27 -14.19 10.75
N THR A 234 -16.97 -13.18 11.23
CA THR A 234 -18.01 -12.49 10.47
C THR A 234 -17.53 -11.13 9.91
N ALA A 235 -18.28 -10.57 8.97
CA ALA A 235 -17.95 -9.36 8.22
C ALA A 235 -17.82 -8.09 9.08
N ASP A 236 -18.50 -8.04 10.23
CA ASP A 236 -18.39 -6.97 11.23
C ASP A 236 -17.26 -7.20 12.26
N GLY A 237 -16.54 -8.33 12.16
CA GLY A 237 -15.49 -8.71 13.09
C GLY A 237 -15.95 -9.43 14.37
N SER A 238 -17.23 -9.79 14.47
CA SER A 238 -17.75 -10.58 15.60
C SER A 238 -17.49 -12.09 15.44
N CYS A 239 -17.85 -12.86 16.47
CA CYS A 239 -17.74 -14.32 16.48
C CYS A 239 -19.09 -14.96 16.17
N GLY A 240 -19.17 -15.69 15.05
CA GLY A 240 -20.25 -16.64 14.78
C GLY A 240 -19.88 -18.02 15.32
N VAL A 241 -20.86 -18.77 15.82
CA VAL A 241 -20.70 -20.18 16.19
C VAL A 241 -21.53 -21.03 15.23
N VAL A 242 -20.92 -22.00 14.55
CA VAL A 242 -21.64 -22.92 13.64
C VAL A 242 -22.74 -23.66 14.40
N ARG A 243 -23.99 -23.51 13.96
CA ARG A 243 -25.19 -24.17 14.52
C ARG A 243 -25.62 -25.38 13.70
N GLN A 244 -25.60 -25.25 12.38
CA GLN A 244 -26.02 -26.31 11.46
C GLN A 244 -25.10 -26.34 10.25
N LYS A 245 -24.86 -27.54 9.73
CA LYS A 245 -24.18 -27.79 8.45
C LYS A 245 -25.00 -28.78 7.65
N SER A 246 -25.17 -28.53 6.36
CA SER A 246 -25.92 -29.36 5.43
C SER A 246 -25.31 -29.28 4.03
N GLU A 247 -25.60 -30.26 3.17
CA GLU A 247 -24.92 -30.43 1.88
C GLU A 247 -25.95 -30.58 0.75
N GLU A 248 -25.77 -29.83 -0.35
CA GLU A 248 -26.60 -29.88 -1.56
C GLU A 248 -25.73 -30.02 -2.82
N LEU A 249 -26.34 -30.33 -3.98
CA LEU A 249 -25.64 -30.54 -5.26
C LEU A 249 -26.19 -29.59 -6.35
N ASP A 250 -25.48 -28.51 -6.62
CA ASP A 250 -25.85 -27.49 -7.60
C ASP A 250 -24.85 -27.39 -8.76
N GLU A 251 -25.30 -26.87 -9.90
CA GLU A 251 -24.41 -26.56 -11.04
C GLU A 251 -23.41 -25.47 -10.66
N ALA A 252 -22.20 -25.51 -11.19
CA ALA A 252 -21.14 -24.58 -10.77
C ALA A 252 -20.28 -23.99 -11.89
N PHE A 253 -19.59 -22.92 -11.52
CA PHE A 253 -18.74 -22.09 -12.35
C PHE A 253 -17.45 -21.76 -11.62
N THR A 254 -16.32 -21.81 -12.32
CA THR A 254 -15.07 -21.23 -11.82
C THR A 254 -15.07 -19.73 -12.07
N ILE A 255 -14.91 -18.95 -11.00
CA ILE A 255 -14.68 -17.51 -11.01
C ILE A 255 -13.18 -17.28 -10.91
N LYS A 256 -12.56 -16.87 -12.02
CA LYS A 256 -11.10 -16.74 -12.17
C LYS A 256 -10.72 -15.29 -12.44
N GLN A 257 -9.72 -14.76 -11.73
CA GLN A 257 -9.20 -13.41 -11.98
C GLN A 257 -8.65 -13.31 -13.41
N GLN A 258 -9.13 -12.34 -14.19
CA GLN A 258 -8.58 -12.05 -15.51
C GLN A 258 -7.23 -11.35 -15.36
N LYS A 259 -6.32 -11.66 -16.29
CA LYS A 259 -4.91 -11.32 -16.25
C LYS A 259 -4.45 -10.84 -17.63
N ASN A 260 -3.56 -9.86 -17.67
CA ASN A 260 -2.85 -9.46 -18.89
C ASN A 260 -1.47 -10.14 -19.00
N HIS A 261 -1.18 -11.11 -18.12
CA HIS A 261 0.01 -11.94 -18.24
C HIS A 261 -0.29 -13.09 -19.21
N TYR A 262 0.32 -13.08 -20.39
CA TYR A 262 0.21 -14.20 -21.34
C TYR A 262 1.53 -14.97 -21.56
N ILE A 263 2.69 -14.43 -21.19
CA ILE A 263 4.00 -14.91 -21.68
C ILE A 263 4.28 -16.41 -21.46
N HIS A 264 3.72 -17.01 -20.41
CA HIS A 264 3.79 -18.44 -20.08
C HIS A 264 2.97 -19.36 -21.03
N PHE A 265 2.19 -18.81 -21.95
CA PHE A 265 1.56 -19.55 -23.04
C PHE A 265 2.48 -19.69 -24.27
N TYR A 266 3.49 -18.83 -24.40
CA TYR A 266 4.49 -18.88 -25.49
C TYR A 266 5.86 -19.40 -25.03
N ASP A 267 6.17 -19.28 -23.75
CA ASP A 267 7.43 -19.72 -23.13
C ASP A 267 7.10 -20.53 -21.86
N GLU A 268 7.02 -21.86 -22.00
CA GLU A 268 6.73 -22.80 -20.91
C GLU A 268 7.75 -22.75 -19.76
N SER A 269 8.92 -22.13 -19.96
CA SER A 269 9.90 -21.93 -18.89
C SER A 269 9.51 -20.80 -17.91
N ARG A 270 8.49 -20.00 -18.24
CA ARG A 270 7.99 -18.92 -17.39
C ARG A 270 6.99 -19.42 -16.36
N ASP A 271 7.12 -18.88 -15.16
CA ASP A 271 6.14 -19.10 -14.09
C ASP A 271 4.73 -18.68 -14.48
N LEU A 272 3.75 -19.46 -14.03
CA LEU A 272 2.38 -19.03 -13.97
C LEU A 272 2.27 -17.74 -13.12
N PRO A 273 1.47 -16.75 -13.53
CA PRO A 273 1.34 -15.48 -12.84
C PRO A 273 0.78 -15.69 -11.43
N TYR A 274 1.57 -15.26 -10.44
CA TYR A 274 1.31 -15.50 -9.02
C TYR A 274 0.20 -14.61 -8.44
N GLY A 275 -0.49 -15.13 -7.42
CA GLY A 275 -1.35 -14.34 -6.53
C GLY A 275 -2.73 -14.03 -7.09
N LEU A 276 -3.07 -14.52 -8.29
CA LEU A 276 -4.43 -14.46 -8.84
C LEU A 276 -5.41 -15.20 -7.92
N PHE A 277 -6.63 -14.69 -7.77
CA PHE A 277 -7.70 -15.47 -7.13
C PHE A 277 -8.39 -16.38 -8.15
N GLU A 278 -8.83 -17.54 -7.66
CA GLU A 278 -9.67 -18.48 -8.37
C GLU A 278 -10.54 -19.17 -7.31
N THR A 279 -11.85 -19.18 -7.52
CA THR A 279 -12.81 -19.83 -6.62
C THR A 279 -13.91 -20.51 -7.43
N THR A 280 -14.65 -21.42 -6.81
CA THR A 280 -15.81 -22.06 -7.43
C THR A 280 -17.08 -21.46 -6.82
N CYS A 281 -18.06 -21.18 -7.67
CA CYS A 281 -19.36 -20.65 -7.27
C CYS A 281 -20.47 -21.51 -7.86
N PHE A 282 -21.58 -21.68 -7.16
CA PHE A 282 -22.78 -22.35 -7.68
C PHE A 282 -23.62 -21.39 -8.53
N GLU A 283 -24.51 -21.89 -9.40
CA GLU A 283 -25.24 -21.06 -10.38
C GLU A 283 -26.01 -19.92 -9.70
N GLY A 284 -26.75 -20.24 -8.65
CA GLY A 284 -27.54 -19.27 -7.88
C GLY A 284 -26.76 -18.49 -6.82
N GLN A 285 -25.42 -18.45 -6.86
CA GLN A 285 -24.65 -17.63 -5.93
C GLN A 285 -24.63 -16.18 -6.40
N VAL A 286 -25.02 -15.24 -5.55
CA VAL A 286 -25.13 -13.82 -5.94
C VAL A 286 -23.83 -13.08 -5.62
N LEU A 287 -23.15 -12.57 -6.65
CA LEU A 287 -21.97 -11.72 -6.55
C LEU A 287 -22.37 -10.24 -6.42
N LEU A 288 -21.60 -9.48 -5.65
CA LEU A 288 -21.61 -8.02 -5.71
C LEU A 288 -20.58 -7.54 -6.75
N VAL A 289 -21.06 -6.77 -7.72
CA VAL A 289 -20.26 -6.31 -8.87
C VAL A 289 -20.44 -4.82 -9.11
N GLU A 290 -19.43 -4.20 -9.73
CA GLU A 290 -19.51 -2.83 -10.23
C GLU A 290 -19.24 -2.76 -11.72
N THR A 291 -20.11 -2.09 -12.47
CA THR A 291 -19.98 -1.91 -13.91
C THR A 291 -19.73 -0.44 -14.22
N TYR A 292 -18.69 -0.13 -15.01
CA TYR A 292 -18.36 1.24 -15.38
C TYR A 292 -19.50 1.87 -16.20
N LEU A 293 -19.96 3.05 -15.77
CA LEU A 293 -21.05 3.82 -16.37
C LEU A 293 -20.60 4.40 -17.72
N ARG A 294 -20.72 3.61 -18.80
CA ARG A 294 -20.39 4.05 -20.15
C ARG A 294 -21.46 4.98 -20.67
N LEU A 295 -21.08 6.23 -20.92
CA LEU A 295 -21.83 7.20 -21.71
C LEU A 295 -21.21 7.25 -23.11
N LYS A 296 -21.98 6.98 -24.16
CA LYS A 296 -21.62 7.31 -25.55
C LYS A 296 -22.68 8.25 -26.12
N ARG A 297 -22.24 9.43 -26.57
CA ARG A 297 -23.06 10.36 -27.36
C ARG A 297 -22.77 10.10 -28.83
N SER A 298 -23.78 10.10 -29.68
CA SER A 298 -23.60 10.07 -31.12
C SER A 298 -24.71 10.85 -31.80
N ILE A 299 -24.37 11.93 -32.49
CA ILE A 299 -25.29 12.55 -33.44
C ILE A 299 -25.19 11.72 -34.71
N ARG A 300 -26.31 11.18 -35.20
CA ARG A 300 -26.36 10.51 -36.49
C ARG A 300 -27.15 11.38 -37.47
N ARG A 301 -26.59 11.56 -38.66
CA ARG A 301 -27.29 12.19 -39.79
C ARG A 301 -28.16 11.13 -40.50
N ASP A 302 -29.04 10.47 -39.75
CA ASP A 302 -30.10 9.64 -40.31
C ASP A 302 -31.10 10.54 -41.09
N LYS A 303 -32.05 9.95 -41.81
CA LYS A 303 -33.14 10.69 -42.49
C LYS A 303 -34.01 11.56 -41.55
N GLU A 304 -33.91 11.33 -40.24
CA GLU A 304 -34.64 12.05 -39.19
C GLU A 304 -33.71 12.87 -38.26
N ASN A 305 -32.40 12.93 -38.55
CA ASN A 305 -31.39 13.76 -37.89
C ASN A 305 -31.40 13.68 -36.34
N GLN A 306 -31.31 12.47 -35.76
CA GLN A 306 -31.55 12.30 -34.32
C GLN A 306 -30.27 12.32 -33.46
N ARG A 307 -30.39 12.94 -32.28
CA ARG A 307 -29.38 12.93 -31.21
C ARG A 307 -29.56 11.63 -30.41
N ARG A 308 -28.62 10.69 -30.55
CA ARG A 308 -28.64 9.40 -29.84
C ARG A 308 -27.72 9.43 -28.62
N VAL A 309 -28.27 9.09 -27.45
CA VAL A 309 -27.51 8.93 -26.20
C VAL A 309 -27.61 7.48 -25.76
N LEU A 310 -26.46 6.84 -25.55
CA LEU A 310 -26.35 5.48 -25.04
C LEU A 310 -25.73 5.53 -23.64
N ILE A 311 -26.45 5.01 -22.64
CA ILE A 311 -26.03 4.98 -21.23
C ILE A 311 -26.08 3.54 -20.72
N LEU A 312 -24.94 2.99 -20.34
CA LEU A 312 -24.87 1.69 -19.66
C LEU A 312 -25.35 1.86 -18.21
N THR A 313 -26.48 1.24 -17.87
CA THR A 313 -27.08 1.29 -16.53
C THR A 313 -27.72 -0.05 -16.15
N VAL A 314 -28.14 -0.20 -14.89
CA VAL A 314 -28.73 -1.44 -14.36
C VAL A 314 -30.25 -1.34 -14.41
N ASN A 315 -30.88 -2.24 -15.15
CA ASN A 315 -32.32 -2.27 -15.39
C ASN A 315 -32.88 -3.68 -15.18
N ASP A 316 -34.21 -3.79 -15.12
CA ASP A 316 -34.88 -5.08 -15.19
C ASP A 316 -34.71 -5.74 -16.57
N PHE A 317 -34.60 -7.07 -16.52
CA PHE A 317 -34.45 -7.96 -17.67
C PHE A 317 -35.20 -9.26 -17.42
N GLU A 318 -36.06 -9.66 -18.34
CA GLU A 318 -36.76 -10.95 -18.28
C GLU A 318 -35.90 -12.04 -18.91
N THR A 319 -35.53 -13.03 -18.11
CA THR A 319 -34.72 -14.18 -18.52
C THR A 319 -35.53 -15.18 -19.35
N LYS A 320 -34.85 -16.10 -20.05
CA LYS A 320 -35.52 -17.14 -20.87
C LYS A 320 -36.38 -18.12 -20.04
N ASP A 321 -36.12 -18.21 -18.74
CA ASP A 321 -36.87 -18.99 -17.75
C ASP A 321 -37.94 -18.16 -17.00
N GLY A 322 -38.14 -16.89 -17.35
CA GLY A 322 -39.20 -16.04 -16.80
C GLY A 322 -38.89 -15.40 -15.45
N ARG A 323 -37.66 -15.51 -14.93
CA ARG A 323 -37.20 -14.68 -13.80
C ARG A 323 -36.96 -13.26 -14.29
N LEU A 324 -37.43 -12.27 -13.52
CA LEU A 324 -37.09 -10.86 -13.69
C LEU A 324 -35.85 -10.54 -12.86
N ILE A 325 -34.75 -10.16 -13.50
CA ILE A 325 -33.46 -9.90 -12.84
C ILE A 325 -33.00 -8.46 -13.09
N LYS A 326 -32.18 -7.91 -12.19
CA LYS A 326 -31.43 -6.68 -12.45
C LYS A 326 -30.18 -7.01 -13.26
N LEU A 327 -29.94 -6.27 -14.35
CA LEU A 327 -28.85 -6.53 -15.30
C LEU A 327 -28.26 -5.21 -15.83
N ALA A 328 -26.93 -5.12 -15.84
CA ALA A 328 -26.23 -4.00 -16.47
C ALA A 328 -26.29 -4.10 -18.01
N ARG A 329 -26.93 -3.11 -18.66
CA ARG A 329 -27.19 -3.08 -20.10
C ARG A 329 -27.12 -1.66 -20.64
N ASP A 330 -26.82 -1.53 -21.92
CA ASP A 330 -26.93 -0.25 -22.61
C ASP A 330 -28.41 0.15 -22.75
N VAL A 331 -28.71 1.40 -22.39
CA VAL A 331 -30.01 2.06 -22.59
C VAL A 331 -29.83 3.13 -23.64
N GLU A 332 -30.68 3.06 -24.65
CA GLU A 332 -30.75 4.06 -25.72
C GLU A 332 -31.85 5.06 -25.42
N LYS A 333 -31.51 6.35 -25.53
CA LYS A 333 -32.48 7.44 -25.60
C LYS A 333 -32.21 8.27 -26.85
N LEU A 334 -33.23 8.32 -27.70
CA LEU A 334 -33.30 9.20 -28.86
C LEU A 334 -33.93 10.54 -28.47
N PHE A 335 -33.39 11.61 -29.05
CA PHE A 335 -33.84 12.99 -28.92
C PHE A 335 -33.88 13.64 -30.32
N PRO A 336 -34.88 14.49 -30.63
CA PRO A 336 -34.88 15.32 -31.84
C PRO A 336 -33.62 16.18 -31.98
N ALA A 337 -33.23 16.54 -33.20
CA ALA A 337 -32.03 17.35 -33.51
C ALA A 337 -32.00 18.68 -32.72
N GLU A 338 -33.18 19.26 -32.54
CA GLU A 338 -33.48 20.57 -31.96
C GLU A 338 -33.47 20.54 -30.42
N THR A 339 -33.29 19.36 -29.81
CA THR A 339 -33.22 19.21 -28.35
C THR A 339 -31.97 19.91 -27.83
N SER A 340 -32.14 20.88 -26.93
CA SER A 340 -31.02 21.60 -26.33
C SER A 340 -30.09 20.69 -25.55
N ASP A 341 -28.80 21.02 -25.55
CA ASP A 341 -27.78 20.27 -24.82
C ASP A 341 -28.04 20.23 -23.32
N GLU A 342 -28.72 21.24 -22.76
CA GLU A 342 -29.15 21.24 -21.35
C GLU A 342 -30.13 20.10 -21.04
N VAL A 343 -31.10 19.81 -21.91
CA VAL A 343 -32.05 18.69 -21.70
C VAL A 343 -31.32 17.35 -21.77
N VAL A 344 -30.35 17.22 -22.70
CA VAL A 344 -29.50 16.03 -22.84
C VAL A 344 -28.58 15.86 -21.63
N GLU A 345 -27.96 16.93 -21.14
CA GLU A 345 -27.13 16.91 -19.93
C GLU A 345 -27.96 16.63 -18.68
N ASN A 346 -29.16 17.18 -18.55
CA ASN A 346 -30.02 16.92 -17.39
C ASN A 346 -30.53 15.46 -17.39
N TYR A 347 -30.81 14.86 -18.55
CA TYR A 347 -31.02 13.42 -18.67
C TYR A 347 -29.79 12.62 -18.22
N ILE A 348 -28.58 12.98 -18.68
CA ILE A 348 -27.32 12.29 -18.31
C ILE A 348 -26.99 12.45 -16.82
N LYS A 349 -27.21 13.64 -16.24
CA LYS A 349 -27.06 13.94 -14.80
C LYS A 349 -27.98 13.05 -13.95
N SER A 350 -29.18 12.71 -14.43
CA SER A 350 -30.11 11.85 -13.69
C SER A 350 -29.54 10.44 -13.42
N PHE A 351 -28.73 9.88 -14.34
CA PHE A 351 -28.03 8.61 -14.09
C PHE A 351 -26.77 8.79 -13.24
N ARG A 352 -26.03 9.88 -13.47
CA ARG A 352 -24.80 10.20 -12.72
C ARG A 352 -25.05 10.42 -11.22
N GLY A 353 -26.10 11.16 -10.87
CA GLY A 353 -26.45 11.52 -9.48
C GLY A 353 -26.76 10.34 -8.56
N HIS A 354 -27.00 9.14 -9.12
CA HIS A 354 -27.21 7.90 -8.37
C HIS A 354 -25.91 7.10 -8.12
N THR A 355 -24.73 7.67 -8.39
CA THR A 355 -23.44 6.95 -8.30
C THR A 355 -22.41 7.67 -7.42
N GLU A 356 -21.93 6.98 -6.38
CA GLU A 356 -20.99 7.48 -5.34
C GLU A 356 -19.73 8.18 -5.90
N ASN A 357 -19.32 7.82 -7.12
CA ASN A 357 -18.09 8.30 -7.76
C ASN A 357 -18.30 8.64 -9.25
N ASN A 358 -19.51 9.02 -9.67
CA ASN A 358 -19.85 9.50 -11.04
C ASN A 358 -19.54 8.55 -12.22
N SER A 359 -19.10 7.31 -11.97
CA SER A 359 -18.41 6.48 -12.98
C SER A 359 -18.64 4.96 -12.88
N PHE A 360 -19.23 4.45 -11.80
CA PHE A 360 -19.54 3.02 -11.63
C PHE A 360 -20.92 2.86 -11.01
N VAL A 361 -21.67 1.85 -11.47
CA VAL A 361 -22.92 1.39 -10.84
C VAL A 361 -22.65 0.08 -10.12
N ARG A 362 -22.95 0.02 -8.82
CA ARG A 362 -22.85 -1.20 -7.99
C ARG A 362 -24.18 -1.95 -8.03
N TRP A 363 -24.14 -3.26 -8.25
CA TRP A 363 -25.33 -4.11 -8.35
C TRP A 363 -25.02 -5.58 -8.01
N LYS A 364 -26.08 -6.39 -7.93
CA LYS A 364 -26.05 -7.81 -7.55
C LYS A 364 -26.37 -8.68 -8.76
N CYS A 365 -25.66 -9.79 -8.94
CA CYS A 365 -25.86 -10.70 -10.07
C CYS A 365 -25.65 -12.16 -9.64
N GLU A 366 -26.61 -13.06 -9.90
CA GLU A 366 -26.37 -14.51 -9.84
C GLU A 366 -25.24 -14.89 -10.80
N VAL A 367 -24.31 -15.77 -10.40
CA VAL A 367 -23.22 -16.23 -11.28
C VAL A 367 -23.75 -16.84 -12.57
N GLY A 368 -24.87 -17.55 -12.48
CA GLY A 368 -25.61 -18.06 -13.64
C GLY A 368 -26.05 -16.98 -14.62
N ASP A 369 -26.35 -15.76 -14.17
CA ASP A 369 -26.94 -14.71 -14.99
C ASP A 369 -25.92 -13.78 -15.66
N LEU A 370 -24.63 -13.92 -15.30
CA LEU A 370 -23.51 -13.27 -16.01
C LEU A 370 -23.51 -13.57 -17.53
N LYS A 371 -24.16 -14.67 -17.95
CA LYS A 371 -24.37 -15.07 -19.35
C LYS A 371 -25.32 -14.15 -20.14
N TYR A 372 -26.09 -13.30 -19.48
CA TYR A 372 -26.99 -12.33 -20.12
C TYR A 372 -26.36 -10.94 -20.34
N LEU A 373 -25.19 -10.66 -19.73
CA LEU A 373 -24.48 -9.41 -19.93
C LEU A 373 -23.99 -9.28 -21.37
N GLY A 374 -24.41 -8.21 -22.06
CA GLY A 374 -23.84 -7.84 -23.36
C GLY A 374 -22.34 -7.58 -23.24
N GLU A 375 -21.58 -7.89 -24.30
CA GLU A 375 -20.11 -7.84 -24.34
C GLU A 375 -19.52 -6.56 -23.71
N ALA A 376 -20.03 -5.39 -24.11
CA ALA A 376 -19.61 -4.09 -23.59
C ALA A 376 -19.78 -3.95 -22.07
N ALA A 377 -20.83 -4.53 -21.50
CA ALA A 377 -21.08 -4.56 -20.06
C ALA A 377 -20.28 -5.66 -19.36
N ARG A 378 -20.16 -6.86 -19.95
CA ARG A 378 -19.35 -7.95 -19.36
C ARG A 378 -17.87 -7.58 -19.26
N ALA A 379 -17.36 -6.81 -20.23
CA ALA A 379 -16.00 -6.26 -20.25
C ALA A 379 -15.80 -5.05 -19.32
N SER A 380 -16.85 -4.33 -18.92
CA SER A 380 -16.77 -3.21 -17.96
C SER A 380 -17.17 -3.57 -16.52
N THR A 381 -17.71 -4.78 -16.29
CA THR A 381 -18.08 -5.32 -14.97
C THR A 381 -16.87 -5.83 -14.20
N ARG A 382 -16.77 -5.49 -12.92
CA ARG A 382 -15.69 -5.84 -12.00
C ARG A 382 -16.25 -6.56 -10.78
N LEU A 383 -15.49 -7.54 -10.30
CA LEU A 383 -15.70 -8.17 -9.01
C LEU A 383 -15.13 -7.28 -7.91
N LEU A 384 -15.78 -7.27 -6.74
CA LEU A 384 -15.36 -6.48 -5.58
C LEU A 384 -14.73 -7.37 -4.51
N LEU A 385 -13.56 -6.98 -4.01
CA LEU A 385 -12.91 -7.62 -2.86
C LEU A 385 -13.01 -6.74 -1.60
N LEU A 386 -13.39 -7.36 -0.49
CA LEU A 386 -13.62 -6.74 0.82
C LEU A 386 -12.31 -6.50 1.58
N PRO A 387 -11.96 -5.27 2.02
CA PRO A 387 -10.91 -5.09 3.03
C PRO A 387 -11.25 -5.82 4.32
N LEU A 388 -10.25 -6.40 5.01
CA LEU A 388 -10.46 -6.94 6.36
C LEU A 388 -10.46 -5.77 7.36
N ALA A 389 -11.67 -5.29 7.67
CA ALA A 389 -11.93 -4.33 8.74
C ALA A 389 -11.73 -4.92 10.14
N PHE A 390 -11.84 -6.25 10.28
CA PHE A 390 -11.52 -6.97 11.51
C PHE A 390 -10.06 -6.76 11.94
N GLU A 391 -9.87 -6.51 13.23
CA GLU A 391 -8.56 -6.39 13.88
C GLU A 391 -8.45 -7.37 15.06
N ARG A 392 -7.60 -8.38 14.92
CA ARG A 392 -7.17 -9.29 15.99
C ARG A 392 -5.73 -8.96 16.39
N PRO A 393 -5.52 -8.04 17.35
CA PRO A 393 -4.18 -7.59 17.70
C PRO A 393 -3.36 -8.71 18.34
N THR A 394 -2.24 -9.03 17.70
CA THR A 394 -1.29 -10.06 18.12
C THR A 394 0.02 -9.42 18.56
N LEU A 395 0.52 -8.45 17.79
CA LEU A 395 1.75 -7.71 18.07
C LEU A 395 1.64 -6.91 19.37
N LEU A 396 0.56 -6.15 19.59
CA LEU A 396 0.43 -5.34 20.81
C LEU A 396 0.42 -6.19 22.10
N PRO A 397 -0.46 -7.22 22.26
CA PRO A 397 -0.43 -8.08 23.43
C PRO A 397 0.88 -8.86 23.59
N PHE A 398 1.54 -9.27 22.50
CA PHE A 398 2.86 -9.87 22.57
C PHE A 398 3.90 -8.90 23.17
N LEU A 399 3.94 -7.66 22.70
CA LEU A 399 4.88 -6.64 23.18
C LEU A 399 4.64 -6.29 24.65
N GLU A 400 3.39 -6.13 25.09
CA GLU A 400 3.08 -5.82 26.49
C GLU A 400 3.43 -6.98 27.43
N LYS A 401 3.24 -8.23 26.98
CA LYS A 401 3.59 -9.45 27.72
C LYS A 401 5.10 -9.70 27.77
N GLU A 402 5.79 -9.68 26.65
CA GLU A 402 7.23 -9.98 26.54
C GLU A 402 8.08 -8.93 27.30
N PHE A 403 7.63 -7.67 27.34
CA PHE A 403 8.34 -6.58 28.00
C PHE A 403 7.71 -6.12 29.33
N MET A 404 6.68 -6.82 29.82
CA MET A 404 6.01 -6.62 31.12
C MET A 404 5.64 -5.15 31.40
N ARG A 405 5.15 -4.45 30.38
CA ARG A 405 4.87 -3.00 30.42
C ARG A 405 3.80 -2.61 29.42
N LYS A 406 3.14 -1.47 29.63
CA LYS A 406 2.30 -0.88 28.58
C LYS A 406 3.14 -0.38 27.40
N VAL A 407 2.56 -0.47 26.21
CA VAL A 407 3.18 -0.08 24.93
C VAL A 407 2.31 0.98 24.24
N SER A 408 2.90 2.13 23.93
CA SER A 408 2.19 3.22 23.24
C SER A 408 2.05 2.96 21.73
N GLU A 409 1.07 3.60 21.10
CA GLU A 409 0.86 3.52 19.63
C GLU A 409 2.13 3.83 18.83
N LYS A 410 2.94 4.80 19.28
CA LYS A 410 4.22 5.14 18.63
C LYS A 410 5.26 4.03 18.76
N GLU A 411 5.29 3.32 19.89
CA GLU A 411 6.18 2.17 20.08
C GLU A 411 5.76 0.98 19.22
N LEU A 412 4.44 0.74 19.12
CA LEU A 412 3.83 -0.27 18.26
C LEU A 412 4.10 0.02 16.78
N GLU A 413 3.88 1.26 16.31
CA GLU A 413 4.22 1.72 14.95
C GLU A 413 5.72 1.56 14.66
N ALA A 414 6.58 1.96 15.62
CA ALA A 414 8.02 1.85 15.49
C ALA A 414 8.49 0.39 15.36
N MET A 415 7.88 -0.53 16.12
CA MET A 415 8.16 -1.96 16.02
C MET A 415 7.67 -2.53 14.69
N ALA A 416 6.44 -2.25 14.29
CA ALA A 416 5.86 -2.71 13.02
C ALA A 416 6.70 -2.29 11.81
N TRP A 417 7.13 -1.02 11.76
CA TRP A 417 8.04 -0.51 10.73
C TRP A 417 9.41 -1.19 10.77
N LEU A 418 9.99 -1.42 11.96
CA LEU A 418 11.27 -2.14 12.09
C LEU A 418 11.20 -3.58 11.56
N ILE A 419 10.09 -4.29 11.81
CA ILE A 419 9.86 -5.63 11.29
C ILE A 419 9.78 -5.59 9.77
N GLY A 420 8.94 -4.72 9.19
CA GLY A 420 8.79 -4.58 7.74
C GLY A 420 10.11 -4.23 7.04
N PHE A 421 10.86 -3.27 7.59
CA PHE A 421 12.17 -2.87 7.08
C PHE A 421 13.23 -3.99 7.21
N TRP A 422 13.13 -4.86 8.23
CA TRP A 422 13.97 -6.06 8.34
C TRP A 422 13.54 -7.17 7.37
N ILE A 423 12.26 -7.32 7.07
CA ILE A 423 11.77 -8.32 6.12
C ILE A 423 12.38 -8.10 4.73
N GLY A 424 12.56 -6.84 4.31
CA GLY A 424 13.36 -6.48 3.15
C GLY A 424 14.88 -6.49 3.38
N ASP A 425 15.47 -5.36 3.80
CA ASP A 425 16.93 -5.13 3.89
C ASP A 425 17.63 -5.85 5.08
N GLY A 426 16.87 -6.50 5.97
CA GLY A 426 17.40 -7.17 7.16
C GLY A 426 18.20 -8.45 6.88
N CYS A 427 19.12 -8.80 7.78
CA CYS A 427 19.95 -10.00 7.69
C CYS A 427 19.41 -11.11 8.60
N ARG A 428 19.32 -12.36 8.10
CA ARG A 428 18.89 -13.52 8.90
C ARG A 428 19.72 -13.73 10.18
N VAL A 429 20.99 -13.27 10.17
CA VAL A 429 21.93 -13.36 11.30
C VAL A 429 21.55 -12.48 12.49
N GLY A 430 20.62 -11.52 12.35
CA GLY A 430 20.13 -10.75 13.50
C GLY A 430 19.60 -9.35 13.19
N ALA A 431 19.68 -8.46 14.18
CA ALA A 431 19.27 -7.05 14.09
C ALA A 431 20.26 -6.19 13.29
N THR A 432 20.54 -6.63 12.07
CA THR A 432 21.51 -6.05 11.13
C THR A 432 20.82 -5.83 9.79
N PHE A 433 21.10 -4.72 9.14
CA PHE A 433 20.41 -4.22 7.96
C PHE A 433 21.42 -3.82 6.88
N ALA A 434 21.17 -4.17 5.63
CA ALA A 434 21.78 -3.45 4.51
C ALA A 434 21.16 -2.05 4.42
N LEU A 435 21.95 -1.05 4.01
CA LEU A 435 21.55 0.35 4.01
C LEU A 435 22.23 1.12 2.87
N HIS A 436 21.51 2.10 2.30
CA HIS A 436 22.12 3.15 1.49
C HIS A 436 22.69 4.24 2.41
N SER A 437 23.97 4.56 2.30
CA SER A 437 24.67 5.40 3.28
C SER A 437 24.19 6.85 3.33
N GLU A 438 23.66 7.34 2.21
CA GLU A 438 23.14 8.70 2.01
C GLU A 438 21.61 8.82 2.20
N ASP A 439 20.90 7.71 2.47
CA ASP A 439 19.46 7.77 2.70
C ASP A 439 19.15 8.24 4.12
N HIS A 440 19.48 9.49 4.41
CA HIS A 440 19.48 10.05 5.76
C HIS A 440 18.11 10.00 6.44
N GLU A 441 17.03 9.90 5.67
CA GLU A 441 15.65 9.82 6.16
C GLU A 441 15.35 8.41 6.71
N VAL A 442 15.60 7.36 5.91
CA VAL A 442 15.47 5.95 6.33
C VAL A 442 16.45 5.62 7.46
N ASN A 443 17.71 6.05 7.33
CA ASN A 443 18.73 5.88 8.37
C ASN A 443 18.32 6.54 9.69
N GLY A 444 17.72 7.74 9.63
CA GLY A 444 17.27 8.48 10.80
C GLY A 444 16.03 7.87 11.46
N ARG A 445 15.10 7.31 10.67
CA ARG A 445 13.94 6.57 11.18
C ARG A 445 14.35 5.27 11.87
N LEU A 446 15.30 4.53 11.29
CA LEU A 446 15.88 3.34 11.90
C LEU A 446 16.54 3.67 13.26
N GLU A 447 17.24 4.81 13.35
CA GLU A 447 17.82 5.30 14.61
C GLU A 447 16.75 5.73 15.63
N GLU A 448 15.70 6.44 15.20
CA GLU A 448 14.58 6.84 16.06
C GLU A 448 13.86 5.62 16.64
N ASN A 449 13.42 4.70 15.78
CA ASN A 449 12.67 3.51 16.18
C ASN A 449 13.51 2.57 17.05
N ALA A 450 14.82 2.47 16.79
CA ALA A 450 15.75 1.76 17.67
C ALA A 450 15.81 2.39 19.06
N LYS A 451 15.97 3.71 19.13
CA LYS A 451 16.06 4.46 20.41
C LYS A 451 14.77 4.36 21.22
N ILE A 452 13.61 4.38 20.56
CA ILE A 452 12.29 4.18 21.19
C ILE A 452 12.26 2.85 21.95
N TRP A 453 12.81 1.79 21.36
CA TRP A 453 12.92 0.45 21.96
C TRP A 453 14.22 0.22 22.77
N GLY A 454 14.85 1.28 23.27
CA GLY A 454 16.05 1.20 24.13
C GLY A 454 17.32 0.66 23.44
N MET A 455 17.29 0.49 22.11
CA MET A 455 18.42 0.05 21.32
C MET A 455 19.29 1.23 20.88
N THR A 456 20.57 0.95 20.62
CA THR A 456 21.54 1.89 20.05
C THR A 456 21.88 1.48 18.62
N TYR A 457 21.62 2.38 17.67
CA TYR A 457 21.99 2.23 16.28
C TYR A 457 23.49 2.43 16.06
N VAL A 458 24.09 1.61 15.20
CA VAL A 458 25.47 1.79 14.71
C VAL A 458 25.49 1.58 13.19
N LYS A 459 25.78 2.64 12.44
CA LYS A 459 26.07 2.56 11.00
C LYS A 459 27.56 2.30 10.75
N LYS A 460 27.87 1.38 9.83
CA LYS A 460 29.22 1.14 9.29
C LYS A 460 29.18 1.30 7.77
N HIS A 461 30.16 1.99 7.19
CA HIS A 461 30.28 2.10 5.73
C HIS A 461 30.99 0.87 5.15
N CYS A 462 30.52 0.39 3.99
CA CYS A 462 31.14 -0.71 3.26
C CYS A 462 32.38 -0.20 2.52
N LYS A 463 33.58 -0.65 2.93
CA LYS A 463 34.88 -0.15 2.41
C LYS A 463 35.00 -0.10 0.88
N ASN A 464 34.27 -0.96 0.16
CA ASN A 464 34.38 -1.14 -1.28
C ASN A 464 33.10 -0.74 -2.06
N LYS A 465 32.09 -0.12 -1.42
CA LYS A 465 30.86 0.35 -2.09
C LYS A 465 30.60 1.81 -1.74
N VAL A 466 30.65 2.70 -2.74
CA VAL A 466 30.56 4.17 -2.59
C VAL A 466 29.42 4.60 -1.67
N PHE A 467 28.23 4.01 -1.86
CA PHE A 467 27.03 4.32 -1.07
C PHE A 467 26.54 3.17 -0.19
N GLY A 468 27.35 2.12 -0.01
CA GLY A 468 26.96 0.95 0.77
C GLY A 468 27.20 1.14 2.26
N ALA A 469 26.21 0.82 3.08
CA ALA A 469 26.33 0.77 4.53
C ALA A 469 25.68 -0.49 5.13
N THR A 470 26.02 -0.75 6.39
CA THR A 470 25.40 -1.76 7.23
C THR A 470 24.98 -1.10 8.53
N GLY A 471 23.71 -1.24 8.90
CA GLY A 471 23.19 -0.86 10.21
C GLY A 471 23.19 -2.05 11.15
N THR A 472 23.45 -1.82 12.43
CA THR A 472 23.23 -2.82 13.49
C THR A 472 22.57 -2.16 14.69
N LEU A 473 21.54 -2.81 15.25
CA LEU A 473 20.89 -2.38 16.48
C LEU A 473 21.46 -3.17 17.65
N HIS A 474 21.95 -2.46 18.66
CA HIS A 474 22.60 -3.04 19.84
C HIS A 474 21.83 -2.73 21.11
N THR A 475 21.74 -3.68 22.02
CA THR A 475 21.52 -3.41 23.45
C THR A 475 22.85 -3.51 24.21
N PHE A 476 22.90 -2.93 25.41
CA PHE A 476 24.06 -3.01 26.28
C PHE A 476 23.76 -3.97 27.44
N GLN A 477 24.59 -5.00 27.58
CA GLN A 477 24.56 -5.93 28.71
C GLN A 477 25.94 -5.98 29.36
N ASN A 478 26.04 -5.66 30.65
CA ASN A 478 27.28 -5.64 31.43
C ASN A 478 28.39 -4.83 30.73
N GLY A 479 28.04 -3.63 30.24
CA GLY A 479 28.92 -2.73 29.48
C GLY A 479 29.25 -3.18 28.04
N ARG A 480 28.91 -4.41 27.63
CA ARG A 480 29.20 -4.95 26.30
C ARG A 480 28.02 -4.74 25.36
N ARG A 481 28.28 -4.27 24.14
CA ARG A 481 27.28 -4.19 23.06
C ARG A 481 26.97 -5.59 22.55
N ARG A 482 25.69 -5.95 22.47
CA ARG A 482 25.19 -7.20 21.87
C ARG A 482 24.04 -6.86 20.93
N TRP A 483 23.93 -7.54 19.78
CA TRP A 483 22.83 -7.29 18.83
C TRP A 483 21.77 -8.40 18.79
N ASN A 484 22.07 -9.60 19.32
CA ASN A 484 21.18 -10.76 19.31
C ASN A 484 20.73 -11.28 20.69
N VAL A 485 21.33 -10.80 21.78
CA VAL A 485 21.06 -11.31 23.14
C VAL A 485 20.48 -10.18 23.98
N GLY A 486 19.29 -10.38 24.51
CA GLY A 486 18.54 -9.30 25.18
C GLY A 486 18.32 -8.09 24.28
N ASN A 487 18.06 -8.32 22.99
CA ASN A 487 17.61 -7.29 22.06
C ASN A 487 16.09 -7.47 21.86
N PRO A 488 15.24 -6.47 22.19
CA PRO A 488 13.78 -6.60 22.11
C PRO A 488 13.31 -6.89 20.68
N PHE A 489 13.95 -6.31 19.67
CA PHE A 489 13.61 -6.59 18.27
C PHE A 489 13.82 -8.07 17.90
N ILE A 490 14.85 -8.72 18.45
CA ILE A 490 15.13 -10.13 18.22
C ILE A 490 14.23 -11.06 19.04
N ALA A 491 13.71 -10.61 20.19
CA ALA A 491 12.65 -11.33 20.89
C ALA A 491 11.38 -11.38 20.02
N VAL A 492 10.96 -10.24 19.46
CA VAL A 492 9.78 -10.12 18.60
C VAL A 492 9.91 -10.95 17.31
N LEU A 493 11.02 -10.84 16.57
CA LEU A 493 11.22 -11.61 15.33
C LEU A 493 11.17 -13.13 15.55
N LYS A 494 11.56 -13.61 16.74
CA LYS A 494 11.49 -15.02 17.13
C LYS A 494 10.10 -15.42 17.60
N GLY A 495 9.57 -14.74 18.61
CA GLY A 495 8.34 -15.10 19.30
C GLY A 495 7.09 -14.97 18.43
N LEU A 496 7.14 -14.11 17.40
CA LEU A 496 6.09 -13.97 16.39
C LEU A 496 6.45 -14.64 15.05
N LEU A 497 7.45 -15.52 15.00
CA LEU A 497 7.77 -16.36 13.82
C LEU A 497 8.03 -15.59 12.49
N PHE A 498 8.62 -14.39 12.56
CA PHE A 498 9.21 -13.72 11.38
C PHE A 498 10.52 -14.39 10.94
N TYR A 499 11.12 -15.18 11.84
CA TYR A 499 11.94 -16.34 11.49
C TYR A 499 11.04 -17.58 11.37
N GLU A 500 11.15 -18.34 10.27
CA GLU A 500 10.30 -19.49 9.90
C GLU A 500 9.99 -20.45 11.08
N ASN A 501 10.99 -20.83 11.89
CA ASN A 501 10.82 -21.67 13.09
C ASN A 501 11.26 -20.96 14.38
N GLY A 502 11.20 -19.63 14.42
CA GLY A 502 11.57 -18.81 15.58
C GLY A 502 13.07 -18.78 15.93
N LYS A 503 13.96 -19.22 15.01
CA LYS A 503 15.41 -19.30 15.25
C LYS A 503 16.19 -18.34 14.34
N ILE A 504 17.27 -17.77 14.87
CA ILE A 504 18.19 -16.92 14.09
C ILE A 504 18.85 -17.76 13.00
N ASN A 505 19.02 -17.17 11.81
CA ASN A 505 19.45 -17.78 10.54
C ASN A 505 18.36 -18.54 9.76
N ASP A 506 17.20 -18.87 10.33
CA ASP A 506 16.07 -19.43 9.59
C ASP A 506 15.59 -18.49 8.47
N LYS A 507 14.82 -19.02 7.50
CA LYS A 507 14.24 -18.22 6.43
C LYS A 507 13.38 -17.09 7.01
N LYS A 508 13.34 -15.95 6.31
CA LYS A 508 12.41 -14.87 6.62
C LYS A 508 10.99 -15.32 6.30
N ASN A 509 10.06 -15.01 7.18
CA ASN A 509 8.66 -15.36 7.09
C ASN A 509 7.78 -14.13 7.35
N VAL A 510 6.55 -14.13 6.82
CA VAL A 510 5.51 -13.14 7.15
C VAL A 510 4.29 -13.91 7.68
N PRO A 511 4.10 -13.97 9.01
CA PRO A 511 3.05 -14.77 9.64
C PRO A 511 1.63 -14.38 9.18
N HIS A 512 0.74 -15.37 9.07
CA HIS A 512 -0.64 -15.17 8.62
C HIS A 512 -1.44 -14.18 9.49
N PHE A 513 -1.16 -14.07 10.81
CA PHE A 513 -1.84 -13.10 11.68
C PHE A 513 -1.67 -11.64 11.21
N MET A 514 -0.60 -11.33 10.47
CA MET A 514 -0.40 -10.00 9.88
C MET A 514 -1.51 -9.60 8.89
N ARG A 515 -2.34 -10.54 8.44
CA ARG A 515 -3.52 -10.29 7.61
C ARG A 515 -4.66 -9.62 8.41
N THR A 516 -4.79 -9.95 9.70
CA THR A 516 -5.86 -9.50 10.60
C THR A 516 -5.36 -8.59 11.74
N GLU A 517 -4.07 -8.27 11.79
CA GLU A 517 -3.47 -7.37 12.78
C GLU A 517 -4.02 -5.92 12.67
N HIS A 518 -3.81 -5.04 13.66
CA HIS A 518 -4.24 -3.64 13.60
C HIS A 518 -3.86 -2.96 12.27
N LEU A 519 -4.77 -2.16 11.70
CA LEU A 519 -4.61 -1.42 10.43
C LEU A 519 -3.32 -0.60 10.42
N MET A 520 -3.06 0.14 11.50
CA MET A 520 -1.83 0.93 11.66
C MET A 520 -0.56 0.08 11.60
N VAL A 521 -0.59 -1.15 12.15
CA VAL A 521 0.54 -2.09 12.12
C VAL A 521 0.72 -2.70 10.73
N ARG A 522 -0.39 -3.05 10.05
CA ARG A 522 -0.36 -3.49 8.64
C ARG A 522 0.22 -2.41 7.72
N GLU A 523 -0.22 -1.17 7.88
CA GLU A 523 0.30 0.01 7.16
C GLU A 523 1.78 0.28 7.49
N ALA A 524 2.17 0.26 8.77
CA ALA A 524 3.54 0.52 9.21
C ALA A 524 4.52 -0.57 8.76
N PHE A 525 4.10 -1.84 8.76
CA PHE A 525 4.87 -2.97 8.23
C PHE A 525 5.13 -2.79 6.73
N LEU A 526 4.10 -2.53 5.93
CA LEU A 526 4.28 -2.30 4.49
C LEU A 526 5.08 -1.02 4.22
N ALA A 527 4.93 0.03 5.04
CA ALA A 527 5.76 1.24 4.94
C ALA A 527 7.25 0.97 5.22
N GLY A 528 7.57 0.11 6.18
CA GLY A 528 8.94 -0.35 6.43
C GLY A 528 9.50 -1.16 5.27
N LEU A 529 8.71 -2.08 4.70
CA LEU A 529 9.10 -2.91 3.57
C LEU A 529 9.24 -2.10 2.26
N ILE A 530 8.43 -1.05 2.09
CA ILE A 530 8.60 -0.07 1.02
C ILE A 530 9.86 0.78 1.27
N ASP A 531 10.16 1.17 2.50
CA ASP A 531 11.34 1.98 2.83
C ASP A 531 12.67 1.25 2.55
N SER A 532 12.73 -0.09 2.58
CA SER A 532 13.85 -0.85 2.02
C SER A 532 13.73 -1.00 0.50
N ASP A 533 13.06 -2.06 0.04
CA ASP A 533 13.13 -2.63 -1.32
C ASP A 533 12.04 -2.08 -2.26
N GLY A 534 11.30 -1.08 -1.81
CA GLY A 534 10.23 -0.46 -2.58
C GLY A 534 10.53 0.92 -3.14
N TYR A 535 9.67 1.36 -4.06
CA TYR A 535 9.64 2.70 -4.62
C TYR A 535 8.19 3.14 -4.88
N SER A 536 7.95 4.45 -4.93
CA SER A 536 6.62 5.01 -5.21
C SER A 536 6.66 5.97 -6.39
N LEU A 537 5.59 6.02 -7.18
CA LEU A 537 5.42 6.90 -8.34
C LEU A 537 3.99 7.44 -8.40
N LEU A 538 3.83 8.63 -8.98
CA LEU A 538 2.53 9.13 -9.43
C LEU A 538 2.43 8.91 -10.95
N VAL A 539 1.44 8.14 -11.40
CA VAL A 539 1.30 7.70 -12.80
C VAL A 539 -0.05 8.17 -13.30
N ASP A 540 -0.05 9.19 -14.16
CA ASP A 540 -1.26 9.79 -14.74
C ASP A 540 -2.30 10.21 -13.67
N GLY A 541 -1.80 10.75 -12.54
CA GLY A 541 -2.59 11.13 -11.36
C GLY A 541 -2.83 10.00 -10.34
N PHE A 542 -2.57 8.74 -10.70
CA PHE A 542 -2.77 7.59 -9.80
C PHE A 542 -1.53 7.34 -8.95
N LEU A 543 -1.74 7.21 -7.63
CA LEU A 543 -0.70 6.87 -6.67
C LEU A 543 -0.42 5.37 -6.71
N CYS A 544 0.83 5.00 -6.97
CA CYS A 544 1.28 3.61 -6.93
C CYS A 544 2.61 3.47 -6.18
N THR A 545 2.82 2.27 -5.64
CA THR A 545 4.08 1.86 -5.02
C THR A 545 4.40 0.43 -5.44
N SER A 546 5.66 0.05 -5.42
CA SER A 546 6.13 -1.26 -5.83
C SER A 546 7.08 -1.81 -4.78
N ILE A 547 7.00 -3.12 -4.55
CA ILE A 547 7.84 -3.87 -3.60
C ILE A 547 8.44 -5.06 -4.36
N THR A 548 9.72 -5.33 -4.16
CA THR A 548 10.42 -6.46 -4.80
C THR A 548 10.86 -7.49 -3.78
N THR A 549 10.75 -8.78 -4.09
CA THR A 549 11.27 -9.87 -3.24
C THR A 549 11.68 -11.11 -4.05
N VAL A 550 12.55 -11.93 -3.47
CA VAL A 550 13.00 -13.24 -4.00
C VAL A 550 12.64 -14.39 -3.04
N TYR A 551 11.79 -14.14 -2.04
CA TYR A 551 11.42 -15.10 -0.99
C TYR A 551 9.92 -15.39 -1.02
N PRO A 552 9.48 -16.64 -1.27
CA PRO A 552 8.05 -16.99 -1.32
C PRO A 552 7.23 -16.57 -0.09
N PRO A 553 7.67 -16.77 1.18
CA PRO A 553 6.88 -16.34 2.33
C PRO A 553 6.68 -14.82 2.43
N ILE A 554 7.62 -14.04 1.88
CA ILE A 554 7.51 -12.57 1.81
C ILE A 554 6.59 -12.15 0.67
N ARG A 555 6.65 -12.84 -0.48
CA ARG A 555 5.72 -12.70 -1.61
C ARG A 555 4.27 -12.94 -1.13
N ASP A 556 4.06 -14.03 -0.39
CA ASP A 556 2.75 -14.39 0.14
C ASP A 556 2.26 -13.35 1.16
N GLY A 557 3.15 -12.92 2.07
CA GLY A 557 2.90 -11.83 3.01
C GLY A 557 2.49 -10.49 2.37
N ILE A 558 3.22 -10.04 1.34
CA ILE A 558 2.89 -8.79 0.62
C ILE A 558 1.48 -8.90 0.01
N GLN A 559 1.18 -10.03 -0.66
CA GLN A 559 -0.09 -10.24 -1.34
C GLN A 559 -1.27 -10.19 -0.36
N PHE A 560 -1.22 -10.92 0.76
CA PHE A 560 -2.35 -10.97 1.69
C PHE A 560 -2.48 -9.72 2.56
N ILE A 561 -1.38 -9.08 3.01
CA ILE A 561 -1.50 -7.83 3.78
C ILE A 561 -2.08 -6.72 2.89
N THR A 562 -1.59 -6.59 1.65
CA THR A 562 -2.10 -5.59 0.70
C THR A 562 -3.59 -5.78 0.39
N ARG A 563 -4.04 -7.03 0.17
CA ARG A 563 -5.47 -7.34 0.01
C ARG A 563 -6.29 -7.08 1.28
N SER A 564 -5.76 -7.36 2.46
CA SER A 564 -6.45 -7.08 3.73
C SER A 564 -6.71 -5.59 3.94
N LEU A 565 -5.85 -4.73 3.37
CA LEU A 565 -6.01 -3.26 3.36
C LEU A 565 -6.96 -2.74 2.26
N GLY A 566 -7.59 -3.63 1.47
CA GLY A 566 -8.45 -3.24 0.34
C GLY A 566 -7.69 -2.60 -0.83
N LEU A 567 -6.36 -2.73 -0.89
CA LEU A 567 -5.54 -2.16 -1.95
C LEU A 567 -5.46 -3.10 -3.16
N ASN A 568 -5.41 -2.50 -4.35
CA ASN A 568 -5.26 -3.25 -5.60
C ASN A 568 -3.79 -3.69 -5.76
N VAL A 569 -3.55 -4.98 -5.96
CA VAL A 569 -2.20 -5.55 -6.15
C VAL A 569 -2.11 -6.43 -7.41
N SER A 570 -1.07 -6.21 -8.22
CA SER A 570 -0.63 -7.11 -9.30
C SER A 570 0.79 -7.61 -9.02
N THR A 571 1.15 -8.79 -9.53
CA THR A 571 2.49 -9.38 -9.35
C THR A 571 3.11 -9.75 -10.69
N HIS A 572 4.25 -9.16 -11.01
CA HIS A 572 5.05 -9.49 -12.17
C HIS A 572 6.19 -10.42 -11.72
N VAL A 573 6.37 -11.56 -12.40
CA VAL A 573 7.51 -12.46 -12.17
C VAL A 573 8.59 -12.13 -13.17
N GLN A 574 9.79 -11.83 -12.69
CA GLN A 574 10.97 -11.53 -13.50
C GLN A 574 12.08 -12.54 -13.19
N PRO A 575 12.89 -12.96 -14.18
CA PRO A 575 14.18 -13.58 -13.90
C PRO A 575 15.06 -12.51 -13.22
N ALA A 576 15.58 -12.80 -12.02
CA ALA A 576 16.47 -11.86 -11.35
C ALA A 576 17.73 -11.65 -12.21
N CYS A 577 18.09 -10.37 -12.43
CA CYS A 577 19.08 -9.94 -13.42
C CYS A 577 20.34 -10.81 -13.40
N PRO A 578 20.86 -11.23 -14.59
CA PRO A 578 22.11 -11.98 -14.69
C PRO A 578 23.23 -11.30 -13.88
N VAL A 579 23.97 -12.08 -13.09
CA VAL A 579 25.08 -11.51 -12.33
C VAL A 579 26.17 -11.11 -13.32
N ALA A 580 26.37 -9.79 -13.49
CA ALA A 580 27.26 -9.23 -14.51
C ALA A 580 28.64 -9.90 -14.53
N GLY A 581 29.03 -10.41 -15.70
CA GLY A 581 30.25 -11.22 -15.86
C GLY A 581 30.08 -12.73 -15.64
N THR A 582 28.85 -13.24 -15.49
CA THR A 582 28.56 -14.68 -15.36
C THR A 582 27.34 -15.08 -16.20
N SER A 583 27.24 -16.36 -16.54
CA SER A 583 26.04 -17.00 -17.11
C SER A 583 24.95 -17.32 -16.06
N TYR A 584 25.14 -16.90 -14.81
CA TYR A 584 24.26 -17.28 -13.70
C TYR A 584 23.03 -16.36 -13.60
N ILE A 585 21.89 -16.86 -14.05
CA ILE A 585 20.57 -16.28 -13.81
C ILE A 585 20.20 -16.53 -12.33
N LYS A 586 19.74 -15.49 -11.62
CA LYS A 586 19.44 -15.60 -10.18
C LYS A 586 18.02 -16.12 -9.93
N LYS A 587 17.80 -16.54 -8.67
CA LYS A 587 16.51 -16.99 -8.10
C LYS A 587 15.37 -16.04 -8.51
N LYS A 588 14.20 -16.61 -8.81
CA LYS A 588 12.98 -15.93 -9.27
C LYS A 588 12.65 -14.69 -8.44
N GLN A 589 12.27 -13.60 -9.11
CA GLN A 589 11.97 -12.30 -8.49
C GLN A 589 10.51 -11.94 -8.70
N TRP A 590 9.81 -11.64 -7.62
CA TRP A 590 8.44 -11.13 -7.63
C TRP A 590 8.46 -9.62 -7.42
N GLN A 591 7.97 -8.87 -8.40
CA GLN A 591 7.73 -7.44 -8.30
C GLN A 591 6.22 -7.21 -8.15
N PHE A 592 5.82 -6.71 -6.99
CA PHE A 592 4.46 -6.27 -6.72
C PHE A 592 4.26 -4.84 -7.22
N GLN A 593 3.14 -4.55 -7.86
CA GLN A 593 2.64 -3.19 -8.01
C GLN A 593 1.37 -3.03 -7.15
N ILE A 594 1.41 -2.08 -6.24
CA ILE A 594 0.33 -1.75 -5.30
C ILE A 594 -0.23 -0.39 -5.72
N SER A 595 -1.53 -0.32 -5.91
CA SER A 595 -2.25 0.89 -6.29
C SER A 595 -3.42 1.15 -5.35
N ASN A 596 -3.83 2.42 -5.27
CA ASN A 596 -4.96 2.84 -4.45
C ASN A 596 -6.24 2.06 -4.77
N GLY A 597 -6.50 1.74 -6.05
CA GLY A 597 -7.76 1.17 -6.48
C GLY A 597 -8.91 2.13 -6.15
N THR A 598 -9.73 1.76 -5.17
CA THR A 598 -10.79 2.60 -4.59
C THR A 598 -10.43 3.21 -3.24
N ASN A 599 -9.31 2.81 -2.63
CA ASN A 599 -8.81 3.22 -1.31
C ASN A 599 -7.65 4.23 -1.41
N PRO A 600 -7.84 5.47 -1.94
CA PRO A 600 -6.76 6.47 -1.96
C PRO A 600 -6.32 6.86 -0.57
N LYS A 601 -7.25 6.91 0.40
CA LYS A 601 -6.98 7.22 1.81
C LYS A 601 -6.00 6.20 2.44
N VAL A 602 -6.18 4.90 2.19
CA VAL A 602 -5.33 3.83 2.78
C VAL A 602 -3.94 3.82 2.15
N LEU A 603 -3.80 3.87 0.81
CA LEU A 603 -2.46 3.91 0.21
C LEU A 603 -1.71 5.21 0.58
N ARG A 604 -2.44 6.33 0.71
CA ARG A 604 -1.87 7.59 1.20
C ARG A 604 -1.37 7.45 2.64
N SER A 605 -2.20 6.95 3.54
CA SER A 605 -1.90 6.67 4.96
C SER A 605 -0.69 5.74 5.14
N LEU A 606 -0.60 4.68 4.33
CA LEU A 606 0.54 3.76 4.26
C LEU A 606 1.82 4.49 3.82
N LEU A 607 1.78 5.22 2.70
CA LEU A 607 2.96 5.97 2.21
C LEU A 607 3.36 7.14 3.12
N ASP A 608 2.43 7.69 3.91
CA ASP A 608 2.73 8.70 4.93
C ASP A 608 3.45 8.16 6.17
N ARG A 609 3.45 6.84 6.38
CA ARG A 609 4.33 6.15 7.35
C ARG A 609 5.73 5.84 6.78
N CYS A 610 5.91 5.90 5.46
CA CYS A 610 7.25 5.79 4.87
C CYS A 610 8.10 7.00 5.26
N SER A 611 9.34 6.74 5.68
CA SER A 611 10.29 7.74 6.16
C SER A 611 10.92 8.55 5.03
N ALA A 612 11.21 7.92 3.89
CA ALA A 612 11.81 8.61 2.76
C ALA A 612 10.80 9.56 2.07
N GLN A 613 11.15 10.85 1.94
CA GLN A 613 10.30 11.86 1.30
C GLN A 613 9.97 11.46 -0.14
N ARG A 614 10.89 10.79 -0.85
CA ARG A 614 10.69 10.28 -2.22
C ARG A 614 9.68 9.13 -2.34
N LYS A 615 9.42 8.39 -1.25
CA LYS A 615 8.46 7.27 -1.20
C LYS A 615 7.10 7.75 -0.68
N ARG A 616 7.10 8.72 0.23
CA ARG A 616 5.92 9.41 0.79
C ARG A 616 5.25 10.40 -0.15
N HIS A 617 6.05 11.24 -0.81
CA HIS A 617 5.60 12.24 -1.77
C HIS A 617 6.29 11.92 -3.11
N PRO A 618 5.85 10.86 -3.80
CA PRO A 618 6.45 10.48 -5.07
C PRO A 618 6.24 11.58 -6.11
N LYS A 619 7.19 11.68 -7.04
CA LYS A 619 7.05 12.53 -8.22
C LYS A 619 6.18 11.83 -9.26
N GLU A 620 5.68 12.61 -10.22
CA GLU A 620 5.23 12.05 -11.48
C GLU A 620 6.30 11.15 -12.10
N ALA A 621 5.87 10.00 -12.62
CA ALA A 621 6.70 9.13 -13.44
C ALA A 621 7.18 9.92 -14.66
N SER A 622 8.51 9.97 -14.83
CA SER A 622 9.15 10.48 -16.06
C SER A 622 8.70 9.66 -17.28
N TYR A 623 8.84 10.21 -18.49
CA TYR A 623 8.45 9.49 -19.72
C TYR A 623 9.07 8.08 -19.81
N THR A 624 10.34 7.91 -19.43
CA THR A 624 10.99 6.60 -19.38
C THR A 624 10.36 5.67 -18.34
N GLN A 625 9.96 6.18 -17.17
CA GLN A 625 9.28 5.38 -16.14
C GLN A 625 7.83 5.05 -16.50
N ARG A 626 7.12 5.95 -17.20
CA ARG A 626 5.84 5.64 -17.84
C ARG A 626 6.08 4.53 -18.85
N LYS A 627 6.96 4.71 -19.84
CA LYS A 627 7.32 3.65 -20.81
C LYS A 627 7.79 2.34 -20.14
N SER A 628 8.45 2.33 -18.98
CA SER A 628 8.77 1.07 -18.27
C SER A 628 7.55 0.42 -17.59
N LEU A 629 6.64 1.20 -17.02
CA LEU A 629 5.37 0.69 -16.48
C LEU A 629 4.39 0.28 -17.58
N ASP A 630 4.43 1.02 -18.68
CA ASP A 630 3.70 0.74 -19.91
C ASP A 630 4.28 -0.49 -20.59
N ILE A 631 5.60 -0.71 -20.65
CA ILE A 631 6.18 -2.02 -21.02
C ILE A 631 5.69 -3.12 -20.06
N LEU A 632 5.58 -2.90 -18.75
CA LEU A 632 4.94 -3.87 -17.85
C LEU A 632 3.41 -4.06 -18.08
N ARG A 633 2.80 -3.30 -19.01
CA ARG A 633 1.44 -3.41 -19.55
C ARG A 633 1.41 -3.79 -21.06
N GLU A 634 2.51 -3.59 -21.79
CA GLU A 634 2.67 -3.50 -23.27
C GLU A 634 3.83 -4.37 -23.81
N ASP A 635 4.51 -5.17 -22.97
CA ASP A 635 5.25 -6.43 -23.30
C ASP A 635 4.27 -7.51 -23.87
N ASN A 636 3.21 -7.04 -24.50
CA ASN A 636 1.93 -7.68 -24.75
C ASN A 636 1.48 -7.47 -26.23
N THR A 637 2.34 -6.94 -27.11
CA THR A 637 1.91 -6.44 -28.44
C THR A 637 2.91 -6.52 -29.59
N GLU A 638 4.21 -6.78 -29.38
CA GLU A 638 5.19 -6.93 -30.48
C GLU A 638 5.40 -8.41 -30.85
N ALA A 639 4.46 -8.97 -31.60
CA ALA A 639 4.50 -10.33 -32.16
C ALA A 639 3.83 -10.42 -33.54
N GLU A 640 4.17 -9.50 -34.45
CA GLU A 640 3.74 -9.59 -35.86
C GLU A 640 4.54 -10.65 -36.63
N GLY A 641 3.89 -11.39 -37.54
CA GLY A 641 4.57 -12.02 -38.67
C GLY A 641 4.95 -13.51 -38.58
N VAL A 642 4.10 -14.37 -37.98
CA VAL A 642 4.12 -15.82 -38.28
C VAL A 642 2.70 -16.31 -38.54
N ASP A 643 2.41 -16.65 -39.80
CA ASP A 643 1.12 -17.23 -40.19
C ASP A 643 0.97 -18.66 -39.64
N THR A 644 0.15 -18.83 -38.60
CA THR A 644 -0.28 -20.15 -38.11
C THR A 644 -1.78 -20.38 -38.37
N PRO A 645 -2.21 -21.57 -38.84
CA PRO A 645 -3.59 -21.75 -39.30
C PRO A 645 -4.63 -21.78 -38.16
N GLU A 646 -5.75 -21.10 -38.43
CA GLU A 646 -7.05 -21.14 -37.77
C GLU A 646 -7.28 -22.20 -36.66
N LEU A 647 -7.13 -21.79 -35.40
CA LEU A 647 -8.04 -22.19 -34.31
C LEU A 647 -7.96 -21.17 -33.15
N PHE A 648 -9.06 -20.98 -32.40
CA PHE A 648 -9.24 -20.03 -31.29
C PHE A 648 -9.21 -18.53 -31.64
N SER A 649 -10.33 -18.01 -32.17
CA SER A 649 -10.59 -16.56 -32.25
C SER A 649 -11.16 -16.00 -30.93
N CYS A 650 -10.34 -15.32 -30.10
CA CYS A 650 -10.86 -14.64 -28.89
C CYS A 650 -10.17 -13.31 -28.48
N ASP A 651 -9.02 -12.95 -29.06
CA ASP A 651 -8.10 -11.96 -28.44
C ASP A 651 -8.31 -10.48 -28.82
N ILE A 652 -9.26 -10.17 -29.71
CA ILE A 652 -9.43 -8.81 -30.29
C ILE A 652 -9.98 -7.76 -29.30
N LEU A 653 -10.41 -8.16 -28.09
CA LEU A 653 -11.23 -7.32 -27.20
C LEU A 653 -10.46 -6.37 -26.25
N GLN A 654 -9.16 -6.54 -26.03
CA GLN A 654 -8.44 -5.76 -24.99
C GLN A 654 -7.87 -4.41 -25.48
N ASP A 655 -7.21 -4.40 -26.65
CA ASP A 655 -6.58 -3.21 -27.25
C ASP A 655 -7.60 -2.05 -27.47
N ARG A 656 -8.84 -2.42 -27.77
CA ARG A 656 -9.96 -1.50 -28.01
C ARG A 656 -10.14 -0.44 -26.91
N PHE A 657 -9.89 -0.74 -25.63
CA PHE A 657 -10.10 0.25 -24.56
C PHE A 657 -9.01 1.33 -24.50
N VAL A 658 -7.75 0.99 -24.80
CA VAL A 658 -6.65 1.98 -24.84
C VAL A 658 -6.78 2.83 -26.11
N ARG A 659 -7.14 2.23 -27.24
CA ARG A 659 -7.45 2.98 -28.48
C ARG A 659 -8.69 3.86 -28.33
N GLU A 660 -9.82 3.36 -27.83
CA GLU A 660 -11.03 4.18 -27.64
C GLU A 660 -10.81 5.32 -26.63
N LYS A 661 -9.97 5.15 -25.59
CA LYS A 661 -9.62 6.25 -24.67
C LYS A 661 -8.74 7.32 -25.33
N ARG A 662 -7.85 6.95 -26.26
CA ARG A 662 -7.07 7.92 -27.06
C ARG A 662 -7.95 8.60 -28.12
N ALA A 663 -8.84 7.86 -28.79
CA ALA A 663 -9.78 8.40 -29.77
C ALA A 663 -10.75 9.43 -29.17
N ALA A 664 -11.36 9.11 -28.03
CA ALA A 664 -12.29 10.02 -27.32
C ALA A 664 -11.64 11.28 -26.71
N ILE A 665 -10.30 11.39 -26.75
CA ILE A 665 -9.55 12.61 -26.42
C ILE A 665 -9.16 13.39 -27.69
N ASN A 666 -9.00 12.72 -28.83
CA ASN A 666 -8.65 13.33 -30.10
C ASN A 666 -9.88 13.87 -30.88
N GLU A 667 -11.05 13.22 -30.77
CA GLU A 667 -12.30 13.70 -31.37
C GLU A 667 -12.78 15.04 -30.79
N GLU A 668 -12.26 15.47 -29.64
CA GLU A 668 -12.56 16.77 -29.00
C GLU A 668 -11.81 17.95 -29.66
N TYR A 669 -11.02 17.71 -30.72
CA TYR A 669 -10.13 18.71 -31.33
C TYR A 669 -10.11 18.77 -32.87
N SER A 670 -10.99 18.06 -33.59
CA SER A 670 -11.02 18.05 -35.07
C SER A 670 -12.33 18.59 -35.65
N GLU A 671 -12.49 19.92 -35.68
CA GLU A 671 -13.37 20.59 -36.64
C GLU A 671 -12.56 20.96 -37.89
N GLU A 672 -12.65 20.13 -38.94
CA GLU A 672 -12.06 20.47 -40.24
C GLU A 672 -12.91 21.53 -40.95
N TRP A 673 -12.29 22.66 -41.31
CA TRP A 673 -12.82 23.57 -42.31
C TRP A 673 -12.44 23.05 -43.69
N SER A 674 -13.43 22.61 -44.46
CA SER A 674 -13.30 22.34 -45.90
C SER A 674 -13.50 23.63 -46.68
N ASP A 675 -12.62 23.90 -47.65
CA ASP A 675 -12.97 24.58 -48.90
C ASP A 675 -12.02 24.09 -50.00
N ASP A 676 -12.59 23.59 -51.10
CA ASP A 676 -11.89 23.23 -52.34
C ASP A 676 -12.00 24.40 -53.32
N GLU A 677 -10.91 24.80 -54.00
CA GLU A 677 -10.97 25.13 -55.44
C GLU A 677 -9.59 25.17 -56.13
N LEU A 678 -9.48 24.37 -57.21
CA LEU A 678 -8.82 24.60 -58.52
C LEU A 678 -7.74 25.73 -58.61
N ILE A 679 -6.57 25.53 -59.23
CA ILE A 679 -6.29 25.22 -60.65
C ILE A 679 -4.86 24.63 -60.79
N ALA A 680 -4.53 24.06 -61.96
CA ALA A 680 -3.25 23.37 -62.25
C ALA A 680 -2.16 24.24 -62.92
N ASP A 681 -1.00 23.58 -63.15
CA ASP A 681 -0.01 23.76 -64.23
C ASP A 681 1.43 24.21 -63.90
N ASP A 682 2.34 23.46 -64.54
CA ASP A 682 3.74 23.64 -64.96
C ASP A 682 5.00 23.72 -64.04
N GLU A 683 5.91 22.80 -64.40
CA GLU A 683 7.37 22.84 -64.57
C GLU A 683 8.34 23.78 -63.79
N THR A 684 9.38 23.11 -63.25
CA THR A 684 10.84 23.44 -63.30
C THR A 684 11.59 24.24 -62.20
N LEU A 685 12.74 23.63 -61.85
CA LEU A 685 14.06 24.14 -61.43
C LEU A 685 14.34 24.80 -60.05
N ASP A 686 15.55 24.46 -59.60
CA ASP A 686 16.43 25.01 -58.57
C ASP A 686 16.21 26.45 -58.07
N GLY A 687 16.35 26.66 -56.75
CA GLY A 687 16.57 27.99 -56.18
C GLY A 687 16.73 28.04 -54.65
N THR A 688 17.94 28.35 -54.17
CA THR A 688 18.17 28.73 -52.76
C THR A 688 17.62 30.13 -52.45
N THR A 689 17.02 30.38 -51.27
CA THR A 689 17.47 31.45 -50.34
C THR A 689 16.71 31.47 -48.99
N ASP A 690 17.15 32.38 -48.11
CA ASP A 690 16.81 32.59 -46.69
C ASP A 690 15.51 33.41 -46.47
N ASN A 691 15.17 33.69 -45.19
CA ASN A 691 14.00 34.43 -44.66
C ASN A 691 12.66 33.64 -44.64
N GLY A 692 11.72 33.88 -43.71
CA GLY A 692 11.73 34.72 -42.50
C GLY A 692 10.34 34.91 -41.85
N GLU A 693 10.30 35.43 -40.62
CA GLU A 693 9.09 35.86 -39.87
C GLU A 693 8.10 34.74 -39.41
N PRO A 694 6.99 35.05 -38.67
CA PRO A 694 7.08 35.55 -37.29
C PRO A 694 6.21 34.75 -36.27
N CYS A 695 6.59 34.81 -34.98
CA CYS A 695 5.80 34.20 -33.89
C CYS A 695 4.83 35.22 -33.27
N ILE A 696 3.52 34.95 -33.32
CA ILE A 696 2.47 35.81 -32.77
C ILE A 696 2.42 35.74 -31.23
N THR A 697 2.19 36.88 -30.58
CA THR A 697 2.05 37.00 -29.12
C THR A 697 0.59 37.07 -28.70
N TYR A 698 0.16 36.21 -27.78
CA TYR A 698 -1.12 36.36 -27.07
C TYR A 698 -1.01 37.28 -25.85
N GLU A 699 -1.96 38.19 -25.70
CA GLU A 699 -2.05 39.10 -24.55
C GLU A 699 -2.66 38.40 -23.33
N ASN A 700 -2.26 38.81 -22.12
CA ASN A 700 -2.86 38.34 -20.88
C ASN A 700 -3.88 39.39 -20.39
N GLN A 701 -5.14 39.02 -20.25
CA GLN A 701 -6.13 39.80 -19.49
C GLN A 701 -6.24 39.29 -18.05
N PRO A 702 -6.50 40.19 -17.06
CA PRO A 702 -6.59 39.81 -15.65
C PRO A 702 -7.99 39.30 -15.28
N ILE A 703 -8.06 38.15 -14.60
CA ILE A 703 -9.30 37.67 -13.98
C ILE A 703 -9.49 38.36 -12.62
N SER A 704 -10.67 38.95 -12.41
CA SER A 704 -11.09 39.56 -11.15
C SER A 704 -11.57 38.52 -10.12
N PRO A 705 -11.44 38.80 -8.80
CA PRO A 705 -11.92 37.88 -7.77
C PRO A 705 -13.45 37.90 -7.67
N ILE A 706 -14.04 36.71 -7.56
CA ILE A 706 -15.43 36.52 -7.13
C ILE A 706 -15.41 36.29 -5.62
N SER A 707 -16.40 36.84 -4.91
CA SER A 707 -16.49 36.87 -3.44
C SER A 707 -17.03 35.58 -2.83
N ASP A 708 -16.70 35.37 -1.55
CA ASP A 708 -17.30 34.36 -0.69
C ASP A 708 -18.83 34.55 -0.56
N GLU A 709 -19.58 33.45 -0.46
CA GLU A 709 -20.37 33.10 0.74
C GLU A 709 -21.22 31.83 0.52
N THR A 710 -20.99 30.78 1.32
CA THR A 710 -22.00 30.11 2.17
C THR A 710 -21.40 28.85 2.80
N ASN A 711 -21.39 28.76 4.13
CA ASN A 711 -21.09 27.51 4.82
C ASN A 711 -22.34 26.61 4.75
N PHE A 712 -22.21 25.42 4.17
CA PHE A 712 -23.23 24.37 4.30
C PHE A 712 -22.74 23.32 5.31
N ASP A 713 -23.49 23.18 6.40
CA ASP A 713 -23.18 22.23 7.48
C ASP A 713 -23.70 20.84 7.08
N CYS A 714 -22.80 19.96 6.67
CA CYS A 714 -23.14 18.62 6.21
C CYS A 714 -22.88 17.61 7.33
N GLY A 715 -23.97 17.00 7.82
CA GLY A 715 -23.95 15.97 8.86
C GLY A 715 -23.23 14.68 8.46
N ALA A 716 -23.20 13.72 9.40
CA ALA A 716 -22.40 12.50 9.36
C ALA A 716 -22.32 11.82 7.98
N GLU A 717 -21.16 11.97 7.33
CA GLU A 717 -20.83 11.29 6.07
C GLU A 717 -20.87 9.77 6.27
N SER A 718 -21.64 9.03 5.45
CA SER A 718 -21.57 7.57 5.45
C SER A 718 -20.15 7.10 5.13
N ILE A 719 -19.68 6.05 5.82
CA ILE A 719 -18.38 5.46 5.54
C ILE A 719 -18.47 4.66 4.24
N VAL A 720 -17.97 5.28 3.17
CA VAL A 720 -17.75 4.62 1.89
C VAL A 720 -16.74 3.49 2.10
N HIS A 721 -17.24 2.26 2.21
CA HIS A 721 -16.45 1.03 2.08
C HIS A 721 -15.88 0.96 0.67
N ASN A 722 -14.57 1.10 0.54
CA ASN A 722 -13.91 1.08 -0.77
C ASN A 722 -13.32 -0.32 -1.03
N TYR A 723 -13.72 -0.93 -2.15
CA TYR A 723 -13.41 -2.32 -2.51
C TYR A 723 -12.32 -2.45 -3.57
N SER A 724 -11.47 -3.47 -3.49
CA SER A 724 -10.53 -3.77 -4.58
C SER A 724 -11.31 -4.23 -5.82
N ARG A 725 -11.17 -3.53 -6.95
CA ARG A 725 -11.89 -3.83 -8.21
C ARG A 725 -11.06 -4.76 -9.09
N GLN A 726 -11.62 -5.91 -9.46
CA GLN A 726 -10.91 -6.94 -10.22
C GLN A 726 -11.67 -7.35 -11.49
N PHE A 727 -10.92 -7.57 -12.58
CA PHE A 727 -11.46 -8.20 -13.78
C PHE A 727 -11.58 -9.72 -13.54
N PHE A 728 -12.62 -10.36 -14.09
CA PHE A 728 -12.86 -11.78 -13.85
C PHE A 728 -13.61 -12.47 -14.99
N GLN A 729 -13.28 -13.74 -15.21
CA GLN A 729 -13.99 -14.65 -16.09
C GLN A 729 -14.84 -15.61 -15.25
N SER A 730 -15.95 -16.07 -15.83
CA SER A 730 -16.90 -17.01 -15.24
C SER A 730 -17.05 -18.19 -16.20
N ILE A 731 -16.54 -19.36 -15.81
CA ILE A 731 -16.41 -20.55 -16.67
C ILE A 731 -17.33 -21.65 -16.13
N PRO A 732 -18.37 -22.11 -16.86
CA PRO A 732 -19.22 -23.20 -16.40
C PRO A 732 -18.44 -24.52 -16.33
N LEU A 733 -18.57 -25.24 -15.22
CA LEU A 733 -17.92 -26.54 -15.02
C LEU A 733 -18.68 -27.70 -15.69
N ASN A 734 -19.93 -27.49 -16.08
CA ASN A 734 -20.83 -28.50 -16.70
C ASN A 734 -21.01 -29.78 -15.86
N GLN A 735 -20.77 -29.67 -14.55
CA GLN A 735 -20.99 -30.71 -13.55
C GLN A 735 -21.53 -30.08 -12.27
N LYS A 736 -22.26 -30.89 -11.50
CA LYS A 736 -22.68 -30.51 -10.14
C LYS A 736 -21.50 -30.61 -9.17
N VAL A 737 -21.39 -29.62 -8.29
CA VAL A 737 -20.45 -29.66 -7.16
C VAL A 737 -21.23 -29.76 -5.85
N LYS A 738 -20.55 -30.26 -4.82
CA LYS A 738 -21.01 -30.18 -3.44
C LYS A 738 -21.03 -28.72 -3.00
N VAL A 739 -22.19 -28.24 -2.59
CA VAL A 739 -22.40 -26.95 -1.93
C VAL A 739 -22.70 -27.24 -0.46
N ILE A 740 -22.01 -26.56 0.45
CA ILE A 740 -22.22 -26.65 1.89
C ILE A 740 -22.96 -25.41 2.35
N LYS A 741 -24.11 -25.64 2.98
CA LYS A 741 -24.92 -24.62 3.64
C LYS A 741 -24.63 -24.63 5.13
N ILE A 742 -24.25 -23.47 5.66
CA ILE A 742 -23.89 -23.25 7.07
C ILE A 742 -24.87 -22.27 7.69
N THR A 743 -25.49 -22.68 8.80
CA THR A 743 -26.25 -21.80 9.69
C THR A 743 -25.39 -21.53 10.93
N HIS A 744 -25.31 -20.28 11.40
CA HIS A 744 -24.51 -19.89 12.55
C HIS A 744 -25.24 -18.90 13.47
N SER A 745 -24.69 -18.68 14.66
CA SER A 745 -25.35 -17.99 15.78
C SER A 745 -25.50 -16.46 15.64
N THR A 746 -25.22 -15.88 14.48
CA THR A 746 -25.25 -14.43 14.26
C THR A 746 -26.01 -14.11 12.98
N LYS A 747 -26.43 -12.85 12.82
CA LYS A 747 -26.99 -12.32 11.56
C LYS A 747 -25.89 -11.71 10.68
N GLN A 748 -24.63 -11.99 11.01
CA GLN A 748 -23.44 -11.35 10.47
C GLN A 748 -22.69 -12.31 9.55
N LYS A 749 -22.47 -11.87 8.32
CA LYS A 749 -22.07 -12.71 7.18
C LYS A 749 -20.64 -13.24 7.31
N LEU A 750 -20.31 -14.41 6.77
CA LEU A 750 -18.95 -14.96 6.88
C LEU A 750 -18.00 -14.40 5.82
N ILE A 751 -16.72 -14.28 6.17
CA ILE A 751 -15.68 -13.85 5.23
C ILE A 751 -14.96 -15.08 4.63
N PRO A 752 -14.97 -15.29 3.30
CA PRO A 752 -14.13 -16.29 2.64
C PRO A 752 -12.68 -15.79 2.46
N GLU A 753 -11.71 -16.71 2.41
CA GLU A 753 -10.26 -16.41 2.31
C GLU A 753 -9.94 -15.46 1.15
N HIS A 754 -10.58 -15.68 0.00
CA HIS A 754 -10.40 -14.91 -1.22
C HIS A 754 -11.07 -13.52 -1.19
N GLN A 755 -11.75 -13.15 -0.09
CA GLN A 755 -12.35 -11.82 0.16
C GLN A 755 -13.38 -11.35 -0.91
N ILE A 756 -13.95 -12.25 -1.71
CA ILE A 756 -14.93 -11.89 -2.76
C ILE A 756 -16.27 -11.61 -2.09
N ILE A 757 -16.86 -10.46 -2.43
CA ILE A 757 -18.15 -10.06 -1.87
C ILE A 757 -19.29 -10.72 -2.64
N THR A 758 -20.07 -11.54 -1.93
CA THR A 758 -21.40 -11.94 -2.35
C THR A 758 -22.43 -10.92 -1.86
N GLU A 759 -23.70 -11.03 -2.26
CA GLU A 759 -24.80 -10.33 -1.57
C GLU A 759 -24.77 -10.60 -0.05
N GLU A 760 -24.33 -11.80 0.30
CA GLU A 760 -24.03 -12.31 1.63
C GLU A 760 -22.63 -11.84 2.12
N SER A 761 -22.17 -10.59 1.92
CA SER A 761 -20.97 -10.07 2.65
C SER A 761 -20.95 -8.57 3.02
N LEU A 762 -22.08 -7.86 2.94
CA LEU A 762 -22.15 -6.40 3.13
C LEU A 762 -22.83 -5.96 4.44
N LEU A 763 -22.17 -5.06 5.20
CA LEU A 763 -22.76 -4.20 6.25
C LEU A 763 -21.92 -2.92 6.47
N GLU A 764 -22.56 -1.76 6.61
CA GLU A 764 -21.92 -0.44 6.72
C GLU A 764 -21.57 -0.07 8.17
N THR A 765 -20.51 -0.67 8.71
CA THR A 765 -19.99 -0.36 10.05
C THR A 765 -19.31 1.02 10.07
N GLY A 766 -20.07 2.05 10.47
CA GLY A 766 -19.68 3.46 10.45
C GLY A 766 -18.57 3.93 11.40
N GLU A 767 -17.69 3.03 11.87
CA GLU A 767 -16.63 3.34 12.85
C GLU A 767 -15.23 2.90 12.39
N THR A 768 -14.66 3.60 11.40
CA THR A 768 -13.20 3.77 11.37
C THR A 768 -12.88 5.19 11.86
N LYS A 769 -12.09 5.29 12.94
CA LYS A 769 -11.67 6.60 13.48
C LYS A 769 -11.03 7.42 12.36
N LYS A 770 -11.47 8.68 12.17
CA LYS A 770 -10.81 9.62 11.26
C LYS A 770 -9.34 9.77 11.70
N ILE A 771 -8.43 9.11 10.98
CA ILE A 771 -7.00 9.46 10.99
C ILE A 771 -6.93 10.89 10.46
N ASP A 772 -6.35 11.81 11.24
CA ASP A 772 -6.19 13.20 10.82
C ASP A 772 -5.48 13.26 9.47
N ILE A 773 -6.22 13.64 8.44
CA ILE A 773 -5.73 13.70 7.07
C ILE A 773 -4.64 14.76 7.01
N PHE A 774 -3.59 14.47 6.25
CA PHE A 774 -2.48 15.40 6.01
C PHE A 774 -3.00 16.68 5.35
N THR A 775 -3.27 17.69 6.17
CA THR A 775 -3.58 19.02 5.69
C THR A 775 -2.37 19.56 4.94
N GLU A 776 -2.50 19.87 3.65
CA GLU A 776 -1.43 20.52 2.87
C GLU A 776 -1.23 22.00 3.28
N THR A 777 -1.67 22.36 4.49
CA THR A 777 -1.58 23.69 5.09
C THR A 777 -0.27 23.84 5.88
N CYS A 778 0.26 25.05 5.93
CA CYS A 778 1.38 25.36 6.78
C CYS A 778 0.96 25.27 8.26
N TYR A 779 1.58 24.36 9.02
CA TYR A 779 1.34 24.15 10.45
C TYR A 779 1.59 25.39 11.33
N SER A 780 2.22 26.42 10.78
CA SER A 780 2.39 27.73 11.42
C SER A 780 1.48 28.83 10.86
N CYS A 781 0.89 28.71 9.66
CA CYS A 781 0.19 29.84 9.04
C CYS A 781 -0.96 29.53 8.07
N GLY A 782 -1.47 28.31 8.04
CA GLY A 782 -2.68 27.93 7.27
C GLY A 782 -2.51 27.90 5.75
N ARG A 783 -1.58 28.67 5.16
CA ARG A 783 -1.33 28.69 3.71
C ARG A 783 -1.17 27.29 3.13
N GLU A 784 -1.96 27.00 2.12
CA GLU A 784 -2.06 25.69 1.45
C GLU A 784 -1.05 25.53 0.31
N ASN A 785 -0.55 26.66 -0.21
CA ASN A 785 0.36 26.70 -1.35
C ASN A 785 1.78 27.09 -0.92
N SER A 786 2.70 26.12 -0.85
CA SER A 786 4.13 26.40 -0.68
C SER A 786 5.07 25.32 -1.24
N ASN A 787 5.78 25.63 -2.32
CA ASN A 787 6.85 24.80 -2.85
C ASN A 787 8.21 25.49 -2.65
N PRO A 788 9.23 24.85 -2.02
CA PRO A 788 9.21 23.53 -1.38
C PRO A 788 8.83 23.57 0.11
N TRP A 789 7.87 22.74 0.49
CA TRP A 789 7.57 22.37 1.88
C TRP A 789 8.81 21.93 2.68
N LYS A 790 8.78 22.14 3.99
CA LYS A 790 9.82 21.72 4.94
C LYS A 790 9.18 21.07 6.17
N ASN A 791 9.78 20.02 6.72
CA ASN A 791 9.28 19.38 7.95
C ASN A 791 9.41 20.34 9.14
N VAL A 792 8.50 20.23 10.11
CA VAL A 792 8.53 20.99 11.36
C VAL A 792 9.75 20.59 12.23
N PRO A 793 10.70 21.49 12.55
CA PRO A 793 11.93 21.10 13.26
C PRO A 793 11.78 20.77 14.76
N TRP A 794 10.64 21.06 15.38
CA TRP A 794 10.41 20.95 16.83
C TRP A 794 9.52 19.76 17.23
N GLN A 795 9.02 18.99 16.28
CA GLN A 795 8.27 17.75 16.52
C GLN A 795 9.06 16.59 15.91
N GLY A 796 9.19 15.49 16.66
CA GLY A 796 9.81 14.26 16.15
C GLY A 796 8.94 13.50 15.14
N LEU A 797 7.71 13.96 14.88
CA LEU A 797 6.79 13.36 13.93
C LEU A 797 6.87 14.12 12.60
N ASN A 798 7.35 13.45 11.55
CA ASN A 798 7.58 14.03 10.21
C ASN A 798 6.30 14.39 9.42
N CYS A 799 5.12 14.32 10.04
CA CYS A 799 3.83 14.61 9.40
C CYS A 799 3.68 16.10 9.05
N TYR A 800 3.81 16.98 10.04
CA TYR A 800 3.54 18.42 9.88
C TYR A 800 4.59 19.15 9.03
N LYS A 801 4.11 20.08 8.17
CA LYS A 801 4.94 20.88 7.25
C LYS A 801 4.85 22.37 7.55
N LEU A 802 5.92 23.08 7.24
CA LEU A 802 6.01 24.54 7.21
C LEU A 802 6.23 25.02 5.78
N CYS A 803 5.52 26.10 5.43
CA CYS A 803 5.81 26.85 4.22
C CYS A 803 7.22 27.44 4.31
N ARG A 804 7.85 27.71 3.16
CA ARG A 804 9.25 28.15 3.11
C ARG A 804 9.54 29.37 4.01
N SER A 805 8.62 30.33 4.07
CA SER A 805 8.73 31.53 4.91
C SER A 805 8.73 31.21 6.41
N CYS A 806 7.78 30.39 6.90
CA CYS A 806 7.72 30.04 8.32
C CYS A 806 8.91 29.18 8.76
N TYR A 807 9.40 28.30 7.90
CA TYR A 807 10.63 27.56 8.16
C TYR A 807 11.86 28.48 8.27
N ASP A 808 12.01 29.44 7.35
CA ASP A 808 13.11 30.40 7.38
C ASP A 808 13.00 31.40 8.54
N TYR A 809 11.80 31.78 8.99
CA TYR A 809 11.61 32.55 10.22
C TYR A 809 12.00 31.73 11.46
N TYR A 810 11.62 30.45 11.52
CA TYR A 810 11.97 29.59 12.64
C TYR A 810 13.49 29.39 12.76
N LEU A 811 14.19 29.19 11.64
CA LEU A 811 15.66 29.15 11.62
C LEU A 811 16.34 30.49 12.01
N GLN A 812 15.60 31.57 12.24
CA GLN A 812 16.09 32.88 12.67
C GLN A 812 15.71 33.24 14.10
N SER A 813 14.52 32.86 14.56
CA SER A 813 14.07 33.11 15.94
C SER A 813 14.34 31.93 16.87
N HIS A 814 14.21 30.71 16.37
CA HIS A 814 13.97 29.49 17.15
C HIS A 814 12.77 29.65 18.11
N THR A 815 11.75 30.40 17.71
CA THR A 815 10.59 30.78 18.55
C THR A 815 9.26 30.54 17.85
N ARG A 816 8.31 29.95 18.58
CA ARG A 816 6.93 29.69 18.13
C ARG A 816 5.94 29.84 19.29
N CYS A 817 4.66 29.97 18.99
CA CYS A 817 3.61 29.74 19.98
C CYS A 817 3.55 28.26 20.37
N TYR A 818 3.41 27.98 21.65
CA TYR A 818 3.12 26.62 22.13
C TYR A 818 1.72 26.16 21.70
N ASN A 819 0.71 27.01 21.84
CA ASN A 819 -0.70 26.66 21.61
C ASN A 819 -1.03 26.47 20.12
N CYS A 820 -0.78 27.49 19.28
CA CYS A 820 -1.17 27.48 17.86
C CYS A 820 -0.03 27.23 16.86
N ASN A 821 1.17 26.87 17.34
CA ASN A 821 2.37 26.61 16.52
C ASN A 821 2.84 27.74 15.57
N ARG A 822 2.22 28.92 15.63
CA ARG A 822 2.60 30.15 14.90
C ARG A 822 4.06 30.52 15.19
N VAL A 823 4.93 30.41 14.19
CA VAL A 823 6.34 30.82 14.26
C VAL A 823 6.42 32.34 14.38
N ALA A 824 7.12 32.82 15.40
CA ALA A 824 7.40 34.25 15.57
C ALA A 824 8.65 34.65 14.78
N THR A 825 8.63 35.82 14.13
CA THR A 825 9.81 36.35 13.45
C THR A 825 10.83 36.89 14.47
N CYS A 826 12.12 36.79 14.16
CA CYS A 826 13.19 37.29 15.04
C CYS A 826 13.01 38.79 15.38
N ALA A 827 12.56 39.60 14.41
CA ALA A 827 12.25 41.01 14.63
C ALA A 827 11.17 41.22 15.70
N ARG A 828 10.04 40.48 15.60
CA ARG A 828 8.89 40.62 16.51
C ARG A 828 9.17 40.09 17.92
N VAL A 829 10.02 39.07 18.05
CA VAL A 829 10.54 38.62 19.36
C VAL A 829 11.45 39.68 19.99
N ASN A 830 12.30 40.33 19.20
CA ASN A 830 13.18 41.40 19.68
C ASN A 830 12.39 42.68 20.03
N GLU A 831 11.34 43.00 19.27
CA GLU A 831 10.41 44.10 19.52
C GLU A 831 9.74 43.95 20.90
N LYS A 832 9.09 42.81 21.17
CA LYS A 832 8.50 42.49 22.49
C LYS A 832 9.53 42.50 23.63
N ALA A 833 10.80 42.21 23.34
CA ALA A 833 11.89 42.34 24.32
C ALA A 833 12.32 43.80 24.56
N GLN A 834 12.33 44.64 23.53
CA GLN A 834 12.69 46.06 23.61
C GLN A 834 11.60 46.91 24.27
N THR A 835 10.32 46.63 23.97
CA THR A 835 9.17 47.26 24.64
C THR A 835 8.98 46.81 26.09
N LYS A 836 9.77 45.82 26.55
CA LYS A 836 9.67 45.18 27.87
C LYS A 836 8.29 44.56 28.13
N GLU A 837 7.67 43.98 27.09
CA GLU A 837 6.38 43.30 27.23
C GLU A 837 6.42 42.24 28.34
N LEU A 838 5.39 42.22 29.18
CA LEU A 838 5.31 41.31 30.32
C LEU A 838 5.23 39.85 29.84
N LYS A 839 6.16 39.02 30.34
CA LYS A 839 6.19 37.60 29.99
C LYS A 839 5.06 36.83 30.67
N VAL A 840 4.02 36.52 29.89
CA VAL A 840 2.94 35.59 30.23
C VAL A 840 3.50 34.22 30.65
N THR A 841 2.78 33.55 31.55
CA THR A 841 3.09 32.21 32.01
C THR A 841 1.85 31.33 31.80
N ASN A 842 2.00 30.21 31.10
CA ASN A 842 0.94 29.23 30.90
C ASN A 842 1.32 27.92 31.61
N ILE A 843 0.34 27.22 32.19
CA ILE A 843 0.54 25.97 32.90
C ILE A 843 0.03 24.84 32.00
N LEU A 844 0.90 23.88 31.71
CA LEU A 844 0.56 22.71 30.91
C LEU A 844 -0.29 21.71 31.71
N GLN A 845 -0.96 20.80 31.00
CA GLN A 845 -1.71 19.69 31.61
C GLN A 845 -0.82 18.77 32.48
N ASP A 846 0.50 18.75 32.26
CA ASP A 846 1.48 18.03 33.08
C ASP A 846 2.05 18.85 34.26
N GLY A 847 1.45 20.01 34.55
CA GLY A 847 1.83 20.93 35.62
C GLY A 847 3.05 21.81 35.32
N LYS A 848 3.76 21.63 34.19
CA LYS A 848 4.93 22.48 33.88
C LYS A 848 4.50 23.88 33.48
N SER A 849 5.18 24.89 34.01
CA SER A 849 4.97 26.29 33.65
C SER A 849 5.89 26.75 32.51
N LEU A 850 5.30 27.23 31.42
CA LEU A 850 6.00 27.84 30.28
C LEU A 850 5.92 29.37 30.39
N LYS A 851 7.07 30.05 30.46
CA LYS A 851 7.15 31.51 30.57
C LYS A 851 7.80 32.13 29.34
N GLY A 852 7.09 33.04 28.67
CA GLY A 852 7.48 33.62 27.39
C GLY A 852 6.67 34.87 27.05
N TYR A 853 6.81 35.39 25.83
CA TYR A 853 6.02 36.55 25.38
C TYR A 853 4.63 36.12 24.89
N SER A 854 3.68 37.06 24.75
CA SER A 854 2.37 36.72 24.19
C SER A 854 2.47 36.40 22.70
N CYS A 855 1.69 35.42 22.23
CA CYS A 855 1.47 35.17 20.81
C CYS A 855 0.31 36.02 20.33
N ASP A 856 0.57 36.90 19.37
CA ASP A 856 -0.41 37.88 18.89
C ASP A 856 -1.62 37.26 18.16
N GLU A 857 -1.58 35.96 17.85
CA GLU A 857 -2.65 35.24 17.14
C GLU A 857 -3.68 34.61 18.09
N CYS A 858 -3.24 34.06 19.23
CA CYS A 858 -4.08 33.26 20.14
C CYS A 858 -3.84 33.54 21.64
N GLN A 859 -3.04 34.55 21.96
CA GLN A 859 -2.58 34.93 23.31
C GLN A 859 -1.81 33.84 24.09
N GLY A 860 -1.58 32.66 23.51
CA GLY A 860 -0.71 31.61 24.04
C GLY A 860 0.76 32.02 24.13
N VAL A 861 1.60 31.20 24.77
CA VAL A 861 3.00 31.57 25.08
C VAL A 861 3.93 31.34 23.89
N LEU A 862 4.73 32.34 23.55
CA LEU A 862 5.88 32.22 22.66
C LEU A 862 7.06 31.56 23.40
N ILE A 863 7.35 30.31 23.06
CA ILE A 863 8.48 29.52 23.59
C ILE A 863 9.62 29.46 22.57
N SER A 864 10.83 29.16 23.07
CA SER A 864 11.99 28.87 22.22
C SER A 864 12.46 27.44 22.44
N ASP A 865 12.38 26.59 21.40
CA ASP A 865 12.65 25.15 21.49
C ASP A 865 14.14 24.82 21.67
N SER A 866 15.03 25.78 21.42
CA SER A 866 16.46 25.62 21.61
C SER A 866 17.11 26.96 21.98
N ALA A 867 17.94 26.97 23.02
CA ALA A 867 18.79 28.13 23.33
C ALA A 867 19.52 28.59 22.06
N GLN A 868 19.34 29.86 21.67
CA GLN A 868 19.95 30.41 20.47
C GLN A 868 21.46 30.27 20.55
N LYS A 869 22.02 29.29 19.82
CA LYS A 869 23.47 29.24 19.58
C LYS A 869 23.82 30.57 18.90
N PRO A 870 24.67 31.42 19.51
CA PRO A 870 25.00 32.70 18.90
C PRO A 870 25.51 32.41 17.51
N ARG A 871 24.95 33.07 16.49
CA ARG A 871 25.36 32.86 15.10
C ARG A 871 26.80 33.33 14.94
N ILE A 872 27.74 32.42 15.19
CA ILE A 872 29.14 32.52 14.79
C ILE A 872 29.10 32.54 13.26
N ARG A 873 28.88 33.74 12.71
CA ARG A 873 29.27 34.07 11.35
C ARG A 873 30.76 33.83 11.32
N LYS A 874 31.18 32.65 10.83
CA LYS A 874 32.58 32.42 10.47
C LYS A 874 32.99 33.65 9.65
N LYS A 875 34.05 34.35 10.07
CA LYS A 875 34.65 35.41 9.25
C LYS A 875 35.24 34.70 8.04
N VAL A 876 34.41 34.52 7.01
CA VAL A 876 34.86 34.08 5.70
C VAL A 876 35.62 35.25 5.13
N GLU A 877 36.95 35.16 5.22
CA GLU A 877 37.83 36.21 4.73
C GLU A 877 37.61 36.38 3.21
N PRO A 878 37.59 37.62 2.71
CA PRO A 878 37.22 37.87 1.32
C PRO A 878 38.34 37.43 0.38
N GLU A 879 38.16 36.25 -0.20
CA GLU A 879 39.09 35.63 -1.13
C GLU A 879 39.34 36.53 -2.34
N THR A 880 40.61 36.66 -2.75
CA THR A 880 40.99 37.40 -3.95
C THR A 880 41.07 36.42 -5.12
N ARG A 881 40.24 36.61 -6.14
CA ARG A 881 40.36 35.91 -7.43
C ARG A 881 40.16 36.89 -8.57
N GLU A 882 40.46 36.44 -9.78
CA GLU A 882 40.08 37.17 -10.98
C GLU A 882 38.60 36.90 -11.31
N CYS A 883 37.84 37.98 -11.43
CA CYS A 883 36.49 37.96 -11.98
C CYS A 883 36.59 38.11 -13.51
N ASN A 884 35.98 37.18 -14.25
CA ASN A 884 35.89 37.14 -15.72
C ASN A 884 35.12 38.33 -16.37
N TYR A 885 34.92 39.41 -15.62
CA TYR A 885 34.45 40.69 -16.14
C TYR A 885 35.24 41.87 -15.54
N CYS A 886 35.35 41.97 -14.22
CA CYS A 886 35.95 43.14 -13.56
C CYS A 886 37.39 42.92 -13.07
N GLY A 887 38.09 41.91 -13.56
CA GLY A 887 39.46 41.59 -13.17
C GLY A 887 39.60 41.17 -11.70
N PRO A 888 40.80 41.29 -11.11
CA PRO A 888 41.06 40.94 -9.71
C PRO A 888 40.18 41.71 -8.72
N VAL A 889 39.37 41.01 -7.93
CA VAL A 889 38.56 41.59 -6.85
C VAL A 889 38.52 40.69 -5.63
N LYS A 890 38.34 41.29 -4.45
CA LYS A 890 38.11 40.56 -3.19
C LYS A 890 36.63 40.27 -3.02
N SER A 891 36.25 39.01 -2.78
CA SER A 891 34.85 38.62 -2.60
C SER A 891 34.66 37.46 -1.63
N ILE A 892 33.64 37.59 -0.78
CA ILE A 892 33.21 36.56 0.19
C ILE A 892 32.43 35.42 -0.51
N LYS A 893 31.93 35.67 -1.74
CA LYS A 893 31.21 34.66 -2.53
C LYS A 893 31.54 34.79 -4.02
N TRP A 894 31.94 33.67 -4.61
CA TRP A 894 32.17 33.51 -6.04
C TRP A 894 31.07 32.65 -6.66
N HIS A 895 30.81 32.85 -7.95
CA HIS A 895 29.91 32.01 -8.76
C HIS A 895 30.72 31.49 -9.96
N THR A 896 30.64 30.19 -10.25
CA THR A 896 31.21 29.60 -11.49
C THR A 896 30.37 29.99 -12.70
N ILE A 897 31.01 30.20 -13.85
CA ILE A 897 30.30 30.45 -15.11
C ILE A 897 29.72 29.13 -15.64
N PRO A 898 28.43 29.03 -15.99
CA PRO A 898 27.80 27.76 -16.34
C PRO A 898 28.50 27.01 -17.49
N TRP A 899 28.91 27.75 -18.54
CA TRP A 899 29.60 27.21 -19.71
C TRP A 899 31.15 27.20 -19.60
N HIS A 900 31.73 27.78 -18.55
CA HIS A 900 33.19 27.78 -18.32
C HIS A 900 33.49 27.60 -16.83
N ARG A 901 33.50 26.35 -16.36
CA ARG A 901 33.67 26.00 -14.93
C ARG A 901 34.99 26.45 -14.29
N SER A 902 36.02 26.71 -15.11
CA SER A 902 37.31 27.29 -14.68
C SER A 902 37.24 28.79 -14.37
N ASN A 903 36.24 29.50 -14.89
CA ASN A 903 36.09 30.94 -14.77
C ASN A 903 35.04 31.30 -13.72
N PHE A 904 35.29 32.40 -13.00
CA PHE A 904 34.44 32.86 -11.91
C PHE A 904 33.93 34.29 -12.13
N TRP A 905 32.75 34.58 -11.59
CA TRP A 905 32.31 35.94 -11.31
C TRP A 905 32.27 36.17 -9.80
N TRP A 906 32.74 37.33 -9.36
CA TRP A 906 32.51 37.80 -7.98
C TRP A 906 31.02 38.02 -7.75
N HIS A 907 30.62 38.09 -6.47
CA HIS A 907 29.21 38.01 -6.07
C HIS A 907 28.26 38.91 -6.86
N LYS A 908 28.61 40.19 -7.08
CA LYS A 908 27.74 41.17 -7.74
C LYS A 908 27.56 40.90 -9.24
N CYS A 909 28.58 40.40 -9.95
CA CYS A 909 28.45 40.11 -11.38
C CYS A 909 27.69 38.82 -11.64
N GLY A 910 27.92 37.77 -10.85
CA GLY A 910 27.09 36.56 -10.92
C GLY A 910 25.62 36.85 -10.57
N GLN A 911 25.36 37.76 -9.62
CA GLN A 911 23.99 38.23 -9.35
C GLN A 911 23.40 39.04 -10.51
N ARG A 912 24.15 39.97 -11.13
CA ARG A 912 23.66 40.64 -12.34
C ARG A 912 23.31 39.64 -13.43
N PHE A 913 24.20 38.69 -13.74
CA PHE A 913 23.96 37.70 -14.79
C PHE A 913 22.77 36.78 -14.49
N LEU A 914 22.63 36.31 -13.25
CA LEU A 914 21.47 35.50 -12.85
C LEU A 914 20.13 36.26 -13.03
N THR A 915 20.14 37.58 -12.85
CA THR A 915 18.96 38.43 -13.00
C THR A 915 18.68 38.85 -14.45
N THR A 916 19.71 39.17 -15.25
CA THR A 916 19.53 39.68 -16.62
C THR A 916 19.62 38.61 -17.70
N LYS A 917 20.33 37.51 -17.42
CA LYS A 917 20.76 36.48 -18.39
C LYS A 917 21.56 37.02 -19.58
N THR A 918 22.16 38.21 -19.47
CA THR A 918 22.87 38.88 -20.57
C THR A 918 24.37 39.04 -20.37
N ILE A 919 25.12 38.98 -21.48
CA ILE A 919 26.56 39.27 -21.53
C ILE A 919 26.92 39.92 -22.88
N CYS A 920 27.88 40.85 -22.87
CA CYS A 920 28.43 41.41 -24.10
C CYS A 920 29.13 40.34 -24.95
N THR A 921 28.86 40.31 -26.27
CA THR A 921 29.48 39.37 -27.21
C THR A 921 30.98 39.57 -27.39
N ASN A 922 31.48 40.79 -27.15
CA ASN A 922 32.91 41.09 -27.24
C ASN A 922 33.68 40.39 -26.12
N GLN A 923 34.51 39.42 -26.52
CA GLN A 923 35.28 38.55 -25.62
C GLN A 923 36.31 39.27 -24.76
N THR A 924 36.73 40.51 -25.07
CA THR A 924 37.61 41.28 -24.17
C THR A 924 36.82 42.12 -23.16
N CYS A 925 35.57 42.46 -23.47
CA CYS A 925 34.73 43.31 -22.62
C CYS A 925 33.91 42.51 -21.60
N ARG A 926 33.26 41.42 -22.03
CA ARG A 926 32.45 40.50 -21.19
C ARG A 926 31.45 41.19 -20.24
N TYR A 927 31.01 42.42 -20.56
CA TYR A 927 30.18 43.24 -19.67
C TYR A 927 28.81 42.59 -19.42
N ILE A 928 28.43 42.56 -18.14
CA ILE A 928 27.12 42.10 -17.68
C ILE A 928 26.33 43.34 -17.24
N LEU A 929 25.33 43.69 -18.05
CA LEU A 929 24.46 44.83 -17.80
C LEU A 929 23.66 44.63 -16.51
N SER A 930 23.24 45.73 -15.91
CA SER A 930 22.17 45.72 -14.92
C SER A 930 20.79 45.83 -15.59
N ASN A 931 19.74 45.37 -14.89
CA ASN A 931 18.34 45.59 -15.32
C ASN A 931 18.02 47.06 -15.62
N LEU A 932 18.70 48.02 -14.96
CA LEU A 932 18.48 49.44 -15.19
C LEU A 932 19.05 49.91 -16.53
N GLU A 933 20.20 49.37 -16.96
CA GLU A 933 20.79 49.68 -18.26
C GLU A 933 19.94 49.11 -19.41
N ILE A 934 19.49 47.86 -19.27
CA ILE A 934 18.59 47.20 -20.24
C ILE A 934 17.29 47.98 -20.37
N ARG A 935 16.62 48.32 -19.24
CA ARG A 935 15.38 49.11 -19.24
C ARG A 935 15.56 50.52 -19.83
N ARG A 936 16.74 51.14 -19.68
CA ARG A 936 17.04 52.44 -20.29
C ARG A 936 17.15 52.34 -21.82
N GLN A 937 17.79 51.30 -22.33
CA GLN A 937 17.91 51.06 -23.78
C GLN A 937 16.56 50.70 -24.41
N GLN A 938 15.79 49.81 -23.77
CA GLN A 938 14.43 49.48 -24.16
C GLN A 938 13.51 50.72 -24.19
N LYS A 939 13.56 51.58 -23.15
CA LYS A 939 12.78 52.83 -23.13
C LYS A 939 13.19 53.82 -24.24
N ALA A 940 14.43 53.76 -24.71
CA ALA A 940 14.91 54.57 -25.83
C ALA A 940 14.58 53.96 -27.22
N LYS A 941 13.89 52.80 -27.28
CA LYS A 941 13.70 52.00 -28.51
C LYS A 941 15.01 51.67 -29.24
N LEU A 942 16.10 51.48 -28.48
CA LEU A 942 17.40 51.08 -29.02
C LEU A 942 17.65 49.60 -28.73
N ASP A 943 18.22 48.89 -29.71
CA ASP A 943 18.74 47.54 -29.51
C ASP A 943 19.70 47.50 -28.31
N PRO A 944 19.59 46.47 -27.44
CA PRO A 944 20.47 46.36 -26.29
C PRO A 944 21.92 46.15 -26.73
N LYS A 945 22.72 47.20 -26.61
CA LYS A 945 24.16 47.24 -26.92
C LYS A 945 24.99 47.52 -25.67
N CYS A 946 26.19 47.00 -25.62
CA CYS A 946 27.04 47.06 -24.44
C CYS A 946 27.40 48.50 -24.06
N THR A 947 26.97 48.95 -22.87
CA THR A 947 27.24 50.30 -22.33
C THR A 947 28.73 50.60 -22.09
N LYS A 948 29.60 49.59 -22.22
CA LYS A 948 31.06 49.71 -22.10
C LYS A 948 31.81 49.76 -23.43
N CYS A 949 31.30 49.17 -24.51
CA CYS A 949 32.06 49.04 -25.77
C CYS A 949 31.21 49.03 -27.07
N GLY A 950 29.91 49.34 -27.00
CA GLY A 950 29.01 49.44 -28.17
C GLY A 950 28.63 48.11 -28.84
N SER A 951 29.39 47.04 -28.62
CA SER A 951 29.13 45.70 -29.19
C SER A 951 27.78 45.12 -28.76
N GLN A 952 27.24 44.17 -29.53
CA GLN A 952 25.98 43.49 -29.21
C GLN A 952 26.02 42.74 -27.86
N ILE A 953 24.83 42.37 -27.39
CA ILE A 953 24.61 41.64 -26.14
C ILE A 953 23.91 40.32 -26.46
N GLU A 954 24.48 39.22 -26.01
CA GLU A 954 23.87 37.90 -26.08
C GLU A 954 23.06 37.62 -24.82
N LYS A 955 21.93 36.93 -24.97
CA LYS A 955 21.12 36.40 -23.86
C LYS A 955 21.39 34.90 -23.73
N LYS A 956 22.13 34.49 -22.69
CA LYS A 956 22.46 33.09 -22.40
C LYS A 956 21.42 32.50 -21.43
N THR A 957 20.74 31.43 -21.85
CA THR A 957 19.75 30.69 -21.06
C THR A 957 20.35 30.01 -19.82
#